data_AF-A0A1E9ADK3-F1
#
_entry.id   AF-A0A1E9ADK3-F1
#
_cell.length_a   1.000
_cell.length_b   1.000
_cell.length_c   1.000
_cell.angle_alpha   90.00
_cell.angle_beta   90.00
_cell.angle_gamma   90.00
#
_symmetry.space_group_name_H-M   'P 1'
#
loop_
_entity.id
_entity.type
_entity.pdbx_description
1 polymer ?
#
loop_
_entity_poly.entity_id
_entity_poly.type
_entity_poly.pdbx_seq_one_letter_code
_entity_poly.pdbx_strand_id
1 'polypeptide(L)'
;MNKKVQKGVITVVLSSMILTNTAFAASNVINKSETVYVLKENDNIKDKTVSVWLNSEENIKGKDKSNLKNVKNLKTDEEVENKNGYIYWDENVKDIYYQGKSEENIPIDVKIDYYLDGEKMENSELKGKSGHLKLVISTENNKYVIKNIAGKKTKVYAPYTVIAALSFPLEVASNIESDDAKIAKDGKNEVVTSVLTPGLRENFESILEDRQMEEFRSEAVVEMDIKDYDPVEAYVVISNELFQNEADLETIDKLRDGVRELEDNSQKLVDASTKLSEAQGKLNDGLSELGDGTVKLKDGSKELYDKSGDFEEKIDEVIEKVEPIPGAAEEMYEGGSKLTSGISDYTSAVGKMNEKTGEMKDGAKKLHDGSVELDNGLGKLKDATVQLREGSSKLSKIDEMKEEALKKLSELKSGIGQLSAGAHKLEAGAAKAYEGANKLAAGEGEFNSNFQALNGKVQAMNVPDLSGLGNINVEGDLKNIGAKAQEIGGSAQSIGLSAAEIGKAIAVLSQSEDPAAQQAIGILQGAAANLGQNAAGIGQNAQSIGASTQKVGNDLQALKGLSSMAGQLEGLNELKGGMNQLAQASEQINAGASQLPAGLEELKGGTTELSNGANQINSALEKAMSEAASKLDTSQLMKLSDSLVKLDDAAGKLKDGSSKLREGTEKSEDAVNKFTDAITELDSNSPKLNSGANELTEGLLEFRDKSVLFKDFPRLKTEGVVPLRDGIKKLDDGIIDLNSGAIELKDGGVLIDDNMKIFAEKLEEFKQKGIDELDKKTQELPEFKEIVDTMSELSKEDSSFTGTSEDFDTKYRIIEKIK
;
A
#
# COMPACT_ATOMS: atom_id res chain seq x y z
N MET A 1 10.05 -15.71 111.25
CA MET A 1 10.46 -14.96 110.04
C MET A 1 10.61 -13.47 110.34
N ASN A 2 11.64 -12.82 109.79
CA ASN A 2 12.06 -11.47 110.15
C ASN A 2 11.25 -10.41 109.37
N LYS A 3 10.61 -9.45 110.06
CA LYS A 3 9.76 -8.36 109.50
C LYS A 3 10.43 -7.51 108.40
N LYS A 4 11.74 -7.66 108.19
CA LYS A 4 12.52 -6.99 107.14
C LYS A 4 12.37 -7.63 105.74
N VAL A 5 12.12 -8.94 105.63
CA VAL A 5 12.01 -9.62 104.32
C VAL A 5 10.63 -9.42 103.69
N GLN A 6 9.56 -9.46 104.51
CA GLN A 6 8.19 -9.10 104.08
C GLN A 6 8.11 -7.65 103.58
N LYS A 7 8.84 -6.71 104.21
CA LYS A 7 8.97 -5.34 103.68
C LYS A 7 9.75 -5.29 102.37
N GLY A 8 10.74 -6.17 102.14
CA GLY A 8 11.58 -6.17 100.95
C GLY A 8 10.81 -6.56 99.67
N VAL A 9 10.08 -7.67 99.68
CA VAL A 9 9.33 -8.17 98.52
C VAL A 9 8.17 -7.22 98.15
N ILE A 10 7.45 -6.71 99.16
CA ILE A 10 6.39 -5.71 98.96
C ILE A 10 6.97 -4.40 98.41
N THR A 11 8.15 -3.96 98.87
CA THR A 11 8.79 -2.75 98.36
C THR A 11 9.28 -2.92 96.92
N VAL A 12 9.79 -4.09 96.52
CA VAL A 12 10.30 -4.33 95.15
C VAL A 12 9.15 -4.41 94.13
N VAL A 13 8.03 -5.06 94.45
CA VAL A 13 6.83 -5.08 93.59
C VAL A 13 6.15 -3.71 93.51
N LEU A 14 6.11 -2.96 94.62
CA LEU A 14 5.58 -1.58 94.64
C LEU A 14 6.50 -0.57 93.95
N SER A 15 7.82 -0.73 94.03
CA SER A 15 8.78 0.21 93.41
C SER A 15 8.98 -0.02 91.92
N SER A 16 8.72 -1.22 91.38
CA SER A 16 8.64 -1.46 89.94
C SER A 16 7.36 -0.91 89.28
N MET A 17 6.34 -0.56 90.06
CA MET A 17 5.08 0.03 89.57
C MET A 17 5.01 1.55 89.68
N ILE A 18 6.07 2.22 90.14
CA ILE A 18 6.20 3.67 90.02
C ILE A 18 6.81 3.94 88.63
N LEU A 19 6.02 3.76 87.58
CA LEU A 19 6.32 4.22 86.23
C LEU A 19 5.81 5.65 86.07
N THR A 20 6.78 6.56 85.87
CA THR A 20 6.72 7.84 85.15
C THR A 20 5.39 8.61 85.14
N ASN A 21 5.29 9.68 85.95
CA ASN A 21 4.47 10.83 85.58
C ASN A 21 5.12 11.51 84.38
N THR A 22 4.58 11.30 83.18
CA THR A 22 4.84 12.18 82.04
C THR A 22 4.10 13.49 82.27
N ALA A 23 4.82 14.54 82.64
CA ALA A 23 4.25 15.88 82.76
C ALA A 23 3.87 16.41 81.36
N PHE A 24 2.57 16.46 81.08
CA PHE A 24 2.02 17.29 80.01
C PHE A 24 1.63 18.65 80.58
N ALA A 25 2.08 19.72 79.93
CA ALA A 25 1.81 21.08 80.35
C ALA A 25 0.35 21.47 80.04
N ALA A 26 -0.53 21.50 81.05
CA ALA A 26 -1.72 22.36 81.10
C ALA A 26 -2.40 22.36 82.49
N SER A 27 -2.59 23.56 83.05
CA SER A 27 -3.35 23.92 84.27
C SER A 27 -2.90 23.32 85.62
N ASN A 28 -3.30 23.96 86.73
CA ASN A 28 -3.00 23.57 88.11
C ASN A 28 -3.71 22.26 88.50
N VAL A 29 -3.35 21.15 87.86
CA VAL A 29 -3.93 19.83 88.15
C VAL A 29 -3.30 19.27 89.42
N ILE A 30 -4.14 18.83 90.36
CA ILE A 30 -3.70 18.15 91.58
C ILE A 30 -3.75 16.64 91.32
N ASN A 31 -2.61 15.96 91.39
CA ASN A 31 -2.57 14.51 91.27
C ASN A 31 -3.13 13.89 92.56
N LYS A 32 -4.17 13.07 92.44
CA LYS A 32 -4.77 12.33 93.56
C LYS A 32 -4.50 10.84 93.38
N SER A 33 -3.62 10.29 94.21
CA SER A 33 -3.33 8.86 94.25
C SER A 33 -4.07 8.22 95.42
N GLU A 34 -5.01 7.33 95.12
CA GLU A 34 -5.76 6.58 96.11
C GLU A 34 -5.24 5.14 96.20
N THR A 35 -4.92 4.69 97.41
CA THR A 35 -4.56 3.30 97.68
C THR A 35 -5.56 2.70 98.65
N VAL A 36 -6.37 1.77 98.18
CA VAL A 36 -7.36 1.05 98.97
C VAL A 36 -6.70 -0.18 99.55
N TYR A 37 -6.38 -0.17 100.84
CA TYR A 37 -5.88 -1.33 101.56
C TYR A 37 -7.04 -2.18 102.05
N VAL A 38 -7.08 -3.44 101.62
CA VAL A 38 -8.14 -4.39 101.95
C VAL A 38 -7.51 -5.57 102.68
N LEU A 39 -8.05 -5.94 103.84
CA LEU A 39 -7.71 -7.18 104.53
C LEU A 39 -8.88 -8.15 104.38
N LYS A 40 -8.63 -9.29 103.73
CA LYS A 40 -9.57 -10.40 103.59
C LYS A 40 -9.11 -11.58 104.45
N GLU A 41 -10.04 -12.16 105.20
CA GLU A 41 -9.84 -13.42 105.94
C GLU A 41 -11.05 -14.32 105.70
N ASN A 42 -10.84 -15.55 105.20
CA ASN A 42 -11.89 -16.49 104.77
C ASN A 42 -12.92 -15.82 103.84
N ASP A 43 -12.45 -15.21 102.75
CA ASP A 43 -13.24 -14.47 101.74
C ASP A 43 -14.07 -13.28 102.27
N ASN A 44 -13.94 -12.90 103.54
CA ASN A 44 -14.66 -11.77 104.14
C ASN A 44 -13.73 -10.57 104.34
N ILE A 45 -14.13 -9.40 103.85
CA ILE A 45 -13.43 -8.13 104.09
C ILE A 45 -13.53 -7.78 105.58
N LYS A 46 -12.40 -7.83 106.28
CA LYS A 46 -12.29 -7.47 107.72
C LYS A 46 -11.97 -6.00 107.91
N ASP A 47 -11.16 -5.43 107.01
CA ASP A 47 -10.81 -4.02 107.03
C ASP A 47 -10.67 -3.47 105.62
N LYS A 48 -11.14 -2.24 105.42
CA LYS A 48 -10.98 -1.48 104.17
C LYS A 48 -10.62 -0.05 104.51
N THR A 49 -9.38 0.32 104.22
CA THR A 49 -8.84 1.65 104.50
C THR A 49 -8.35 2.27 103.22
N VAL A 50 -8.85 3.45 102.87
CA VAL A 50 -8.35 4.20 101.72
C VAL A 50 -7.34 5.22 102.20
N SER A 51 -6.13 5.14 101.68
CA SER A 51 -5.09 6.15 101.85
C SER A 51 -5.06 7.00 100.60
N VAL A 52 -5.13 8.31 100.75
CA VAL A 52 -5.06 9.27 99.65
C VAL A 52 -3.80 10.11 99.80
N TRP A 53 -3.07 10.23 98.70
CA TRP A 53 -1.95 11.15 98.54
C TRP A 53 -2.29 12.17 97.46
N LEU A 54 -2.35 13.44 97.85
CA LEU A 54 -2.45 14.56 96.93
C LEU A 54 -1.07 15.14 96.69
N ASN A 55 -0.70 15.32 95.43
CA ASN A 55 0.56 15.94 95.02
C ASN A 55 0.33 16.95 93.88
N SER A 56 0.94 18.13 94.00
CA SER A 56 0.92 19.14 92.93
C SER A 56 2.26 19.87 92.85
N GLU A 57 2.57 20.44 91.68
CA GLU A 57 3.75 21.31 91.52
C GLU A 57 3.59 22.64 92.28
N GLU A 58 2.34 23.07 92.52
CA GLU A 58 1.95 24.27 93.27
C GLU A 58 1.34 23.93 94.65
N ASN A 59 0.92 24.96 95.41
CA ASN A 59 0.22 24.77 96.68
C ASN A 59 -1.15 24.13 96.44
N ILE A 60 -1.47 23.08 97.20
CA ILE A 60 -2.72 22.32 97.03
C ILE A 60 -3.91 23.14 97.55
N LYS A 61 -4.66 23.70 96.60
CA LYS A 61 -5.92 24.41 96.83
C LYS A 61 -7.01 23.80 95.96
N GLY A 62 -7.96 23.09 96.55
CA GLY A 62 -8.95 22.34 95.75
C GLY A 62 -10.03 21.68 96.58
N LYS A 63 -11.07 21.23 95.88
CA LYS A 63 -12.21 20.51 96.45
C LYS A 63 -12.13 19.05 96.05
N ASP A 64 -11.59 18.24 96.95
CA ASP A 64 -11.40 16.83 96.73
C ASP A 64 -12.73 16.10 96.98
N LYS A 65 -13.33 15.55 95.92
CA LYS A 65 -14.54 14.73 96.04
C LYS A 65 -14.17 13.43 96.76
N SER A 66 -14.85 13.13 97.84
CA SER A 66 -14.54 11.95 98.65
C SER A 66 -15.79 11.41 99.33
N ASN A 67 -15.96 10.10 99.30
CA ASN A 67 -16.97 9.37 100.09
C ASN A 67 -16.42 8.83 101.42
N LEU A 68 -15.19 9.20 101.80
CA LEU A 68 -14.54 8.65 102.98
C LEU A 68 -15.17 9.13 104.28
N LYS A 69 -15.32 8.19 105.22
CA LYS A 69 -15.75 8.39 106.61
C LYS A 69 -14.55 8.26 107.55
N ASN A 70 -14.61 8.92 108.71
CA ASN A 70 -13.54 8.90 109.73
C ASN A 70 -12.17 9.32 109.15
N VAL A 71 -12.15 10.45 108.44
CA VAL A 71 -10.97 10.94 107.74
C VAL A 71 -9.92 11.44 108.74
N LYS A 72 -8.67 11.02 108.56
CA LYS A 72 -7.54 11.41 109.39
C LYS A 72 -6.38 11.91 108.53
N ASN A 73 -5.86 13.10 108.84
CA ASN A 73 -4.59 13.56 108.28
C ASN A 73 -3.43 12.73 108.82
N LEU A 74 -2.51 12.31 107.95
CA LEU A 74 -1.39 11.44 108.30
C LEU A 74 -0.11 12.21 108.67
N LYS A 75 -0.07 13.51 108.41
CA LYS A 75 1.09 14.38 108.70
C LYS A 75 0.81 15.41 109.79
N THR A 76 -0.43 15.85 109.95
CA THR A 76 -0.84 16.84 110.96
C THR A 76 -1.89 16.24 111.89
N ASP A 77 -2.05 16.83 113.09
CA ASP A 77 -3.10 16.48 114.04
C ASP A 77 -4.44 17.20 113.75
N GLU A 78 -4.57 17.85 112.58
CA GLU A 78 -5.76 18.59 112.18
C GLU A 78 -6.92 17.65 111.79
N GLU A 79 -8.11 18.00 112.26
CA GLU A 79 -9.32 17.25 111.99
C GLU A 79 -9.84 17.58 110.58
N VAL A 80 -9.99 16.54 109.74
CA VAL A 80 -10.40 16.70 108.34
C VAL A 80 -11.87 16.30 108.21
N GLU A 81 -12.75 17.28 108.01
CA GLU A 81 -14.19 17.04 107.84
C GLU A 81 -14.58 16.86 106.37
N ASN A 82 -15.31 15.78 106.08
CA ASN A 82 -15.97 15.59 104.79
C ASN A 82 -17.35 16.29 104.82
N LYS A 83 -17.49 17.39 104.05
CA LYS A 83 -18.71 18.20 103.97
C LYS A 83 -19.41 17.97 102.64
N ASN A 84 -20.57 17.31 102.70
CA ASN A 84 -21.41 17.00 101.53
C ASN A 84 -20.67 16.23 100.41
N GLY A 85 -19.78 15.30 100.78
CA GLY A 85 -19.03 14.50 99.82
C GLY A 85 -17.76 15.16 99.28
N TYR A 86 -17.31 16.25 99.92
CA TYR A 86 -16.08 16.96 99.55
C TYR A 86 -15.21 17.25 100.77
N ILE A 87 -13.91 17.10 100.60
CA ILE A 87 -12.86 17.55 101.51
C ILE A 87 -12.22 18.80 100.90
N TYR A 88 -12.11 19.86 101.68
CA TYR A 88 -11.62 21.15 101.22
C TYR A 88 -10.17 21.34 101.66
N TRP A 89 -9.27 21.54 100.69
CA TRP A 89 -7.86 21.80 100.93
C TRP A 89 -7.52 23.24 100.56
N ASP A 90 -6.93 23.99 101.49
CA ASP A 90 -6.36 25.33 101.27
C ASP A 90 -4.98 25.41 101.94
N GLU A 91 -4.12 24.45 101.61
CA GLU A 91 -2.85 24.25 102.29
C GLU A 91 -1.69 24.81 101.45
N ASN A 92 -0.76 25.51 102.09
CA ASN A 92 0.48 25.96 101.43
C ASN A 92 1.54 24.85 101.40
N VAL A 93 1.12 23.65 100.98
CA VAL A 93 1.98 22.46 100.86
C VAL A 93 1.75 21.80 99.50
N LYS A 94 2.78 21.09 99.03
CA LYS A 94 2.76 20.34 97.77
C LYS A 94 2.32 18.89 97.93
N ASP A 95 2.20 18.42 99.18
CA ASP A 95 1.89 17.02 99.50
C ASP A 95 0.95 16.91 100.70
N ILE A 96 -0.23 16.34 100.49
CA ILE A 96 -1.20 16.03 101.55
C ILE A 96 -1.42 14.52 101.60
N TYR A 97 -1.37 13.95 102.81
CA TYR A 97 -1.63 12.54 103.04
C TYR A 97 -2.75 12.41 104.05
N TYR A 98 -3.81 11.71 103.68
CA TYR A 98 -4.92 11.46 104.57
C TYR A 98 -5.49 10.07 104.33
N GLN A 99 -6.19 9.51 105.32
CA GLN A 99 -6.82 8.20 105.18
C GLN A 99 -8.22 8.19 105.77
N GLY A 100 -9.07 7.27 105.30
CA GLY A 100 -10.41 7.07 105.84
C GLY A 100 -10.96 5.68 105.53
N LYS A 101 -12.20 5.43 105.94
CA LYS A 101 -12.96 4.22 105.63
C LYS A 101 -13.93 4.49 104.49
N SER A 102 -14.06 3.56 103.55
CA SER A 102 -15.05 3.61 102.46
C SER A 102 -16.04 2.46 102.57
N GLU A 103 -17.27 2.67 102.12
CA GLU A 103 -18.28 1.62 101.97
C GLU A 103 -18.37 1.09 100.54
N GLU A 104 -17.68 1.68 99.56
CA GLU A 104 -17.77 1.27 98.14
C GLU A 104 -17.31 -0.15 97.87
N ASN A 105 -18.00 -0.83 96.96
CA ASN A 105 -17.63 -2.19 96.57
C ASN A 105 -16.31 -2.19 95.79
N ILE A 106 -15.56 -3.28 95.93
CA ILE A 106 -14.33 -3.49 95.18
C ILE A 106 -14.72 -3.84 93.73
N PRO A 107 -14.11 -3.22 92.71
CA PRO A 107 -14.48 -3.41 91.30
C PRO A 107 -14.18 -4.83 90.80
N ILE A 108 -13.13 -5.46 91.34
CA ILE A 108 -12.68 -6.79 90.99
C ILE A 108 -12.70 -7.67 92.24
N ASP A 109 -13.42 -8.79 92.17
CA ASP A 109 -13.38 -9.79 93.22
C ASP A 109 -12.24 -10.77 92.96
N VAL A 110 -11.33 -10.89 93.94
CA VAL A 110 -10.22 -11.84 93.92
C VAL A 110 -10.48 -12.93 94.95
N LYS A 111 -10.36 -14.18 94.51
CA LYS A 111 -10.56 -15.38 95.33
C LYS A 111 -9.41 -16.36 95.13
N ILE A 112 -9.01 -17.02 96.22
CA ILE A 112 -7.97 -18.06 96.20
C ILE A 112 -8.56 -19.34 96.76
N ASP A 113 -8.81 -20.32 95.88
CA ASP A 113 -9.27 -21.64 96.28
C ASP A 113 -8.07 -22.59 96.43
N TYR A 114 -8.03 -23.34 97.53
CA TYR A 114 -6.94 -24.27 97.86
C TYR A 114 -7.42 -25.72 97.81
N TYR A 115 -6.60 -26.60 97.24
CA TYR A 115 -6.87 -28.04 97.13
C TYR A 115 -5.65 -28.83 97.58
N LEU A 116 -5.78 -29.66 98.62
CA LEU A 116 -4.73 -30.56 99.08
C LEU A 116 -5.05 -31.98 98.61
N ASP A 117 -4.16 -32.61 97.86
CA ASP A 117 -4.34 -33.95 97.29
C ASP A 117 -5.68 -34.11 96.52
N GLY A 118 -6.15 -33.02 95.92
CA GLY A 118 -7.41 -32.95 95.17
C GLY A 118 -8.66 -32.60 95.98
N GLU A 119 -8.59 -32.53 97.31
CA GLU A 119 -9.70 -32.11 98.16
C GLU A 119 -9.66 -30.61 98.47
N LYS A 120 -10.77 -29.91 98.24
CA LYS A 120 -10.89 -28.48 98.55
C LYS A 120 -10.83 -28.24 100.04
N MET A 121 -10.02 -27.28 100.47
CA MET A 121 -9.87 -26.92 101.89
C MET A 121 -9.76 -25.41 102.09
N GLU A 122 -10.10 -24.97 103.31
CA GLU A 122 -9.90 -23.58 103.73
C GLU A 122 -8.41 -23.34 104.04
N ASN A 123 -7.91 -22.13 103.78
CA ASN A 123 -6.49 -21.81 104.00
C ASN A 123 -6.04 -22.08 105.44
N SER A 124 -6.91 -21.77 106.41
CA SER A 124 -6.66 -22.00 107.84
C SER A 124 -6.54 -23.49 108.22
N GLU A 125 -7.14 -24.39 107.45
CA GLU A 125 -7.12 -25.85 107.69
C GLU A 125 -5.88 -26.53 107.11
N LEU A 126 -5.10 -25.84 106.29
CA LEU A 126 -3.86 -26.34 105.72
C LEU A 126 -2.70 -26.35 106.72
N LYS A 127 -2.88 -25.72 107.89
CA LYS A 127 -1.83 -25.57 108.89
C LYS A 127 -1.30 -26.92 109.39
N GLY A 128 -0.01 -27.14 109.24
CA GLY A 128 0.72 -28.36 109.63
C GLY A 128 0.50 -29.56 108.71
N LYS A 129 -0.25 -29.39 107.60
CA LYS A 129 -0.50 -30.46 106.63
C LYS A 129 0.66 -30.58 105.63
N SER A 130 0.78 -31.74 105.02
CA SER A 130 1.78 -32.06 103.99
C SER A 130 1.08 -32.84 102.87
N GLY A 131 1.47 -32.64 101.61
CA GLY A 131 0.82 -33.22 100.44
C GLY A 131 1.02 -32.36 99.20
N HIS A 132 0.28 -32.64 98.14
CA HIS A 132 0.31 -31.85 96.92
C HIS A 132 -0.76 -30.74 96.98
N LEU A 133 -0.32 -29.48 97.02
CA LEU A 133 -1.18 -28.30 97.11
C LEU A 133 -1.36 -27.66 95.73
N LYS A 134 -2.61 -27.51 95.31
CA LYS A 134 -3.02 -26.70 94.17
C LYS A 134 -3.73 -25.44 94.67
N LEU A 135 -3.30 -24.29 94.16
CA LEU A 135 -3.91 -22.99 94.39
C LEU A 135 -4.51 -22.49 93.08
N VAL A 136 -5.74 -22.01 93.16
CA VAL A 136 -6.45 -21.40 92.03
C VAL A 136 -6.79 -19.97 92.41
N ILE A 137 -6.16 -19.00 91.73
CA ILE A 137 -6.40 -17.57 91.91
C ILE A 137 -7.37 -17.13 90.81
N SER A 138 -8.62 -16.87 91.16
CA SER A 138 -9.65 -16.44 90.21
C SER A 138 -10.06 -14.99 90.44
N THR A 139 -10.33 -14.26 89.36
CA THR A 139 -10.72 -12.85 89.37
C THR A 139 -12.01 -12.63 88.59
N GLU A 140 -12.94 -11.88 89.17
CA GLU A 140 -14.22 -11.52 88.54
C GLU A 140 -14.36 -10.01 88.44
N ASN A 141 -14.69 -9.50 87.24
CA ASN A 141 -14.85 -8.08 86.98
C ASN A 141 -16.33 -7.66 87.04
N ASN A 142 -16.67 -6.82 88.00
CA ASN A 142 -18.02 -6.35 88.21
C ASN A 142 -18.32 -5.00 87.53
N LYS A 143 -17.35 -4.42 86.83
CA LYS A 143 -17.46 -3.11 86.18
C LYS A 143 -17.64 -3.28 84.69
N TYR A 144 -18.84 -3.00 84.19
CA TYR A 144 -19.16 -3.09 82.77
C TYR A 144 -20.29 -2.12 82.39
N VAL A 145 -20.42 -1.86 81.09
CA VAL A 145 -21.59 -1.22 80.46
C VAL A 145 -22.11 -2.06 79.31
N ILE A 146 -23.36 -1.82 78.91
CA ILE A 146 -23.93 -2.42 77.70
C ILE A 146 -24.03 -1.31 76.66
N LYS A 147 -23.23 -1.38 75.59
CA LYS A 147 -23.29 -0.47 74.44
C LYS A 147 -23.83 -1.19 73.21
N ASN A 148 -24.40 -0.41 72.28
CA ASN A 148 -24.75 -0.91 70.97
C ASN A 148 -23.52 -0.78 70.08
N ILE A 149 -22.83 -1.89 69.81
CA ILE A 149 -21.60 -1.95 69.02
C ILE A 149 -21.91 -2.77 67.77
N ALA A 150 -21.64 -2.21 66.59
CA ALA A 150 -21.98 -2.82 65.30
C ALA A 150 -23.44 -3.35 65.20
N GLY A 151 -24.41 -2.67 65.84
CA GLY A 151 -25.83 -3.03 65.82
C GLY A 151 -26.23 -4.14 66.80
N LYS A 152 -25.31 -4.63 67.64
CA LYS A 152 -25.57 -5.63 68.69
C LYS A 152 -25.39 -5.00 70.08
N LYS A 153 -26.19 -5.47 71.05
CA LYS A 153 -26.00 -5.10 72.46
C LYS A 153 -24.83 -5.91 73.03
N THR A 154 -23.69 -5.26 73.20
CA THR A 154 -22.44 -5.86 73.67
C THR A 154 -22.14 -5.39 75.09
N LYS A 155 -21.73 -6.34 75.94
CA LYS A 155 -21.29 -6.08 77.30
C LYS A 155 -19.79 -5.78 77.27
N VAL A 156 -19.39 -4.56 77.60
CA VAL A 156 -17.98 -4.13 77.63
C VAL A 156 -17.57 -3.89 79.07
N TYR A 157 -16.58 -4.63 79.53
CA TYR A 157 -15.97 -4.55 80.85
C TYR A 157 -14.92 -3.44 80.91
N ALA A 158 -14.84 -2.77 82.06
CA ALA A 158 -13.77 -1.82 82.34
C ALA A 158 -12.45 -2.58 82.46
N PRO A 159 -11.35 -2.12 81.84
CA PRO A 159 -10.11 -2.87 81.83
C PRO A 159 -9.37 -2.77 83.17
N TYR A 160 -9.08 -3.89 83.81
CA TYR A 160 -8.29 -3.97 85.04
C TYR A 160 -7.12 -4.93 84.88
N THR A 161 -6.03 -4.63 85.57
CA THR A 161 -4.89 -5.54 85.78
C THR A 161 -4.83 -5.91 87.25
N VAL A 162 -4.76 -7.21 87.51
CA VAL A 162 -4.63 -7.81 88.84
C VAL A 162 -3.28 -8.51 88.91
N ILE A 163 -2.48 -8.18 89.92
CA ILE A 163 -1.16 -8.77 90.14
C ILE A 163 -1.16 -9.44 91.49
N ALA A 164 -1.15 -10.76 91.50
CA ALA A 164 -1.17 -11.59 92.70
C ALA A 164 0.21 -12.16 92.99
N ALA A 165 0.72 -11.93 94.19
CA ALA A 165 2.03 -12.39 94.64
C ALA A 165 1.92 -13.21 95.93
N LEU A 166 2.49 -14.42 95.93
CA LEU A 166 2.59 -15.30 97.09
C LEU A 166 4.06 -15.67 97.31
N SER A 167 4.50 -15.70 98.58
CA SER A 167 5.89 -16.00 98.94
C SER A 167 5.95 -17.22 99.84
N PHE A 168 6.49 -18.31 99.34
CA PHE A 168 6.59 -19.60 100.03
C PHE A 168 8.00 -19.86 100.56
N PRO A 169 8.19 -20.28 101.82
CA PRO A 169 9.50 -20.70 102.31
C PRO A 169 9.99 -22.00 101.65
N LEU A 170 11.25 -22.06 101.21
CA LEU A 170 11.86 -23.23 100.55
C LEU A 170 11.88 -24.50 101.42
N GLU A 171 11.83 -24.33 102.75
CA GLU A 171 11.79 -25.46 103.69
C GLU A 171 10.39 -26.09 103.80
N VAL A 172 9.36 -25.39 103.29
CA VAL A 172 7.94 -25.70 103.46
C VAL A 172 7.27 -26.06 102.14
N ALA A 173 7.61 -25.39 101.03
CA ALA A 173 7.10 -25.69 99.69
C ALA A 173 8.25 -26.01 98.73
N SER A 174 8.07 -27.03 97.90
CA SER A 174 9.01 -27.47 96.87
C SER A 174 8.26 -27.85 95.59
N ASN A 175 8.97 -27.91 94.46
CA ASN A 175 8.40 -28.24 93.16
C ASN A 175 7.23 -27.31 92.78
N ILE A 176 7.40 -26.00 92.98
CA ILE A 176 6.39 -25.03 92.57
C ILE A 176 6.39 -24.95 91.04
N GLU A 177 5.24 -25.22 90.44
CA GLU A 177 5.01 -25.21 89.00
C GLU A 177 3.75 -24.42 88.67
N SER A 178 3.78 -23.69 87.55
CA SER A 178 2.65 -22.92 87.05
C SER A 178 2.91 -22.50 85.60
N ASP A 179 1.90 -22.65 84.75
CA ASP A 179 1.90 -22.10 83.39
C ASP A 179 1.39 -20.63 83.38
N ASP A 180 0.76 -20.18 84.47
CA ASP A 180 0.08 -18.88 84.60
C ASP A 180 0.79 -17.91 85.55
N ALA A 181 1.95 -18.30 86.08
CA ALA A 181 2.69 -17.52 87.06
C ALA A 181 4.18 -17.55 86.81
N LYS A 182 4.83 -16.44 87.12
CA LYS A 182 6.29 -16.36 87.15
C LYS A 182 6.80 -16.74 88.54
N ILE A 183 7.72 -17.69 88.58
CA ILE A 183 8.31 -18.20 89.81
C ILE A 183 9.75 -17.69 89.90
N ALA A 184 10.11 -17.08 91.01
CA ALA A 184 11.45 -16.55 91.26
C ALA A 184 11.95 -16.92 92.67
N LYS A 185 13.22 -17.34 92.77
CA LYS A 185 13.88 -17.58 94.06
C LYS A 185 14.37 -16.27 94.65
N ASP A 186 13.92 -15.95 95.86
CA ASP A 186 14.39 -14.83 96.66
C ASP A 186 14.93 -15.31 98.02
N GLY A 187 16.24 -15.52 98.09
CA GLY A 187 16.94 -15.95 99.29
C GLY A 187 16.48 -17.32 99.79
N LYS A 188 15.64 -17.34 100.84
CA LYS A 188 15.08 -18.55 101.46
C LYS A 188 13.63 -18.84 101.04
N ASN A 189 13.07 -18.03 100.15
CA ASN A 189 11.69 -18.15 99.68
C ASN A 189 11.64 -18.31 98.16
N GLU A 190 10.57 -18.89 97.65
CA GLU A 190 10.13 -18.79 96.27
C GLU A 190 8.90 -17.88 96.19
N VAL A 191 8.98 -16.88 95.32
CA VAL A 191 7.90 -15.92 95.06
C VAL A 191 7.22 -16.31 93.76
N VAL A 192 5.91 -16.48 93.84
CA VAL A 192 5.03 -16.75 92.70
C VAL A 192 4.28 -15.46 92.40
N THR A 193 4.30 -15.01 91.15
CA THR A 193 3.60 -13.80 90.71
C THR A 193 2.81 -14.06 89.45
N SER A 194 1.51 -13.80 89.50
CA SER A 194 0.59 -13.90 88.35
C SER A 194 0.05 -12.52 87.98
N VAL A 195 -0.17 -12.31 86.69
CA VAL A 195 -0.84 -11.13 86.13
C VAL A 195 -2.14 -11.60 85.49
N LEU A 196 -3.26 -11.04 85.89
CA LEU A 196 -4.60 -11.36 85.40
C LEU A 196 -5.27 -10.09 84.88
N THR A 197 -6.09 -10.23 83.84
CA THR A 197 -6.82 -9.13 83.18
C THR A 197 -8.31 -9.47 83.06
N PRO A 198 -9.06 -9.44 84.18
CA PRO A 198 -10.45 -9.90 84.19
C PRO A 198 -11.36 -8.99 83.35
N GLY A 199 -12.23 -9.59 82.53
CA GLY A 199 -13.12 -8.88 81.60
C GLY A 199 -12.49 -8.53 80.24
N LEU A 200 -11.16 -8.66 80.09
CA LEU A 200 -10.47 -8.26 78.85
C LEU A 200 -10.69 -9.27 77.72
N ARG A 201 -10.75 -10.58 78.02
CA ARG A 201 -11.04 -11.62 77.03
C ARG A 201 -12.46 -11.47 76.49
N GLU A 202 -13.40 -11.25 77.38
CA GLU A 202 -14.82 -11.08 77.09
C GLU A 202 -15.09 -9.86 76.21
N ASN A 203 -14.29 -8.79 76.34
CA ASN A 203 -14.41 -7.62 75.48
C ASN A 203 -14.09 -7.91 74.01
N PHE A 204 -13.26 -8.91 73.71
CA PHE A 204 -12.78 -9.17 72.35
C PHE A 204 -13.21 -10.54 71.78
N GLU A 205 -14.02 -11.30 72.51
CA GLU A 205 -14.42 -12.67 72.13
C GLU A 205 -15.14 -12.75 70.77
N SER A 206 -15.80 -11.67 70.35
CA SER A 206 -16.52 -11.61 69.07
C SER A 206 -15.65 -11.20 67.88
N ILE A 207 -14.41 -10.78 68.11
CA ILE A 207 -13.54 -10.17 67.07
C ILE A 207 -12.18 -10.86 67.00
N LEU A 208 -11.62 -11.31 68.13
CA LEU A 208 -10.31 -11.98 68.17
C LEU A 208 -10.46 -13.49 68.25
N GLU A 209 -9.53 -14.20 67.62
CA GLU A 209 -9.43 -15.66 67.76
C GLU A 209 -8.89 -16.05 69.14
N ASP A 210 -9.28 -17.22 69.66
CA ASP A 210 -8.90 -17.69 71.01
C ASP A 210 -7.40 -17.63 71.30
N ARG A 211 -6.57 -17.91 70.29
CA ARG A 211 -5.10 -17.87 70.39
C ARG A 211 -4.56 -16.47 70.65
N GLN A 212 -5.24 -15.44 70.13
CA GLN A 212 -4.83 -14.04 70.32
C GLN A 212 -5.16 -13.53 71.73
N MET A 213 -6.03 -14.24 72.44
CA MET A 213 -6.50 -13.88 73.78
C MET A 213 -5.93 -14.78 74.89
N GLU A 214 -4.96 -15.65 74.59
CA GLU A 214 -4.34 -16.58 75.56
C GLU A 214 -3.74 -15.86 76.78
N GLU A 215 -3.25 -14.63 76.61
CA GLU A 215 -2.69 -13.81 77.70
C GLU A 215 -3.77 -13.06 78.50
N PHE A 216 -5.01 -13.00 78.02
CA PHE A 216 -6.14 -12.35 78.72
C PHE A 216 -6.77 -13.31 79.72
N ARG A 217 -6.07 -13.56 80.82
CA ARG A 217 -6.45 -14.55 81.82
C ARG A 217 -7.21 -13.90 82.98
N SER A 218 -8.27 -14.54 83.44
CA SER A 218 -8.96 -14.19 84.69
C SER A 218 -8.65 -15.17 85.83
N GLU A 219 -7.93 -16.26 85.55
CA GLU A 219 -7.54 -17.30 86.49
C GLU A 219 -6.06 -17.66 86.33
N ALA A 220 -5.39 -17.98 87.45
CA ALA A 220 -4.05 -18.56 87.46
C ALA A 220 -3.99 -19.76 88.39
N VAL A 221 -3.33 -20.84 87.94
CA VAL A 221 -3.15 -22.07 88.70
C VAL A 221 -1.70 -22.23 89.14
N VAL A 222 -1.47 -22.53 90.41
CA VAL A 222 -0.15 -22.79 90.98
C VAL A 222 -0.18 -24.12 91.72
N GLU A 223 0.71 -25.04 91.39
CA GLU A 223 0.81 -26.36 92.03
C GLU A 223 2.17 -26.49 92.73
N MET A 224 2.20 -27.16 93.88
CA MET A 224 3.42 -27.35 94.67
C MET A 224 3.30 -28.52 95.64
N ASP A 225 4.43 -29.08 96.07
CA ASP A 225 4.48 -30.02 97.18
C ASP A 225 4.76 -29.29 98.50
N ILE A 226 3.92 -29.50 99.51
CA ILE A 226 4.02 -28.85 100.82
C ILE A 226 4.40 -29.83 101.95
N LYS A 227 5.15 -29.34 102.94
CA LYS A 227 5.54 -30.07 104.15
C LYS A 227 5.43 -29.19 105.39
N ASP A 228 4.67 -29.65 106.39
CA ASP A 228 4.37 -28.91 107.63
C ASP A 228 3.95 -27.45 107.33
N TYR A 229 2.95 -27.32 106.45
CA TYR A 229 2.63 -26.05 105.82
C TYR A 229 2.10 -25.01 106.79
N ASP A 230 2.69 -23.81 106.78
CA ASP A 230 2.12 -22.64 107.43
C ASP A 230 1.52 -21.74 106.34
N PRO A 231 0.20 -21.54 106.33
CA PRO A 231 -0.49 -20.72 105.34
C PRO A 231 0.18 -19.37 105.10
N VAL A 232 0.57 -19.11 103.85
CA VAL A 232 1.17 -17.85 103.45
C VAL A 232 0.09 -16.85 103.06
N GLU A 233 0.40 -15.57 103.22
CA GLU A 233 -0.50 -14.48 102.87
C GLU A 233 -0.30 -14.12 101.40
N ALA A 234 -1.39 -13.93 100.66
CA ALA A 234 -1.34 -13.43 99.29
C ALA A 234 -1.45 -11.90 99.28
N TYR A 235 -0.62 -11.26 98.47
CA TYR A 235 -0.66 -9.82 98.22
C TYR A 235 -1.15 -9.58 96.80
N VAL A 236 -2.27 -8.89 96.65
CA VAL A 236 -2.88 -8.63 95.34
C VAL A 236 -2.96 -7.15 95.09
N VAL A 237 -2.50 -6.71 93.92
CA VAL A 237 -2.63 -5.32 93.46
C VAL A 237 -3.63 -5.29 92.29
N ILE A 238 -4.67 -4.49 92.42
CA ILE A 238 -5.70 -4.30 91.38
C ILE A 238 -5.64 -2.85 90.91
N SER A 239 -5.51 -2.62 89.61
CA SER A 239 -5.44 -1.28 89.05
C SER A 239 -5.90 -1.24 87.59
N ASN A 240 -6.57 -0.17 87.20
CA ASN A 240 -6.85 0.15 85.79
C ASN A 240 -5.94 1.28 85.25
N GLU A 241 -4.94 1.71 86.01
CA GLU A 241 -4.07 2.84 85.66
C GLU A 241 -3.38 2.66 84.29
N LEU A 242 -3.12 1.41 83.88
CA LEU A 242 -2.51 1.08 82.59
C LEU A 242 -3.37 1.47 81.37
N PHE A 243 -4.67 1.68 81.54
CA PHE A 243 -5.64 1.85 80.45
C PHE A 243 -6.26 3.25 80.38
N GLN A 244 -5.76 4.21 81.17
CA GLN A 244 -6.33 5.56 81.25
C GLN A 244 -5.78 6.53 80.18
N ASN A 245 -4.74 6.14 79.43
CA ASN A 245 -4.19 6.94 78.33
C ASN A 245 -5.00 6.75 77.04
N GLU A 246 -5.13 7.81 76.22
CA GLU A 246 -5.83 7.73 74.93
C GLU A 246 -5.10 6.85 73.91
N ALA A 247 -5.85 5.95 73.26
CA ALA A 247 -5.38 5.22 72.10
C ALA A 247 -5.64 6.08 70.84
N ASP A 248 -4.59 6.36 70.06
CA ASP A 248 -4.74 7.05 68.77
C ASP A 248 -5.23 6.06 67.69
N LEU A 249 -6.54 6.05 67.46
CA LEU A 249 -7.22 5.15 66.51
C LEU A 249 -7.73 5.85 65.24
N GLU A 250 -7.37 7.12 64.99
CA GLU A 250 -7.77 7.84 63.77
C GLU A 250 -7.14 7.26 62.49
N THR A 251 -6.01 6.56 62.64
CA THR A 251 -5.29 5.93 61.52
C THR A 251 -6.03 4.74 60.90
N ILE A 252 -6.98 4.15 61.63
CA ILE A 252 -7.77 2.98 61.19
C ILE A 252 -8.74 3.34 60.07
N ASP A 253 -9.40 4.49 60.15
CA ASP A 253 -10.35 4.94 59.13
C ASP A 253 -9.64 5.24 57.80
N LYS A 254 -8.47 5.88 57.86
CA LYS A 254 -7.61 6.13 56.67
C LYS A 254 -7.11 4.84 56.02
N LEU A 255 -6.81 3.81 56.82
CA LEU A 255 -6.40 2.51 56.29
C LEU A 255 -7.53 1.88 55.47
N ARG A 256 -8.76 1.88 55.99
CA ARG A 256 -9.92 1.33 55.27
C ARG A 256 -10.19 2.05 53.97
N ASP A 257 -10.19 3.39 53.99
CA ASP A 257 -10.44 4.18 52.78
C ASP A 257 -9.33 3.98 51.74
N GLY A 258 -8.07 3.87 52.18
CA GLY A 258 -6.95 3.53 51.30
C GLY A 258 -7.04 2.15 50.67
N VAL A 259 -7.58 1.15 51.39
CA VAL A 259 -7.80 -0.20 50.84
C VAL A 259 -8.92 -0.20 49.78
N ARG A 260 -10.00 0.57 49.99
CA ARG A 260 -11.06 0.74 48.99
C ARG A 260 -10.58 1.47 47.74
N GLU A 261 -9.78 2.52 47.90
CA GLU A 261 -9.17 3.21 46.76
C GLU A 261 -8.24 2.28 45.97
N LEU A 262 -7.49 1.43 46.67
CA LEU A 262 -6.65 0.40 46.05
C LEU A 262 -7.50 -0.64 45.28
N GLU A 263 -8.66 -1.04 45.80
CA GLU A 263 -9.60 -1.92 45.12
C GLU A 263 -10.12 -1.31 43.81
N ASP A 264 -10.63 -0.08 43.88
CA ASP A 264 -11.16 0.65 42.73
C ASP A 264 -10.09 0.85 41.64
N ASN A 265 -8.87 1.22 42.04
CA ASN A 265 -7.77 1.44 41.11
C ASN A 265 -7.27 0.13 40.49
N SER A 266 -7.31 -0.97 41.23
CA SER A 266 -6.97 -2.30 40.70
C SER A 266 -8.00 -2.74 39.65
N GLN A 267 -9.29 -2.51 39.88
CA GLN A 267 -10.34 -2.80 38.90
C GLN A 267 -10.14 -1.99 37.61
N LYS A 268 -9.87 -0.69 37.72
CA LYS A 268 -9.59 0.16 36.54
C LYS A 268 -8.41 -0.35 35.72
N LEU A 269 -7.39 -0.89 36.38
CA LEU A 269 -6.20 -1.43 35.71
C LEU A 269 -6.51 -2.76 35.00
N VAL A 270 -7.35 -3.63 35.57
CA VAL A 270 -7.89 -4.81 34.87
C VAL A 270 -8.68 -4.39 33.62
N ASP A 271 -9.61 -3.44 33.75
CA ASP A 271 -10.43 -2.96 32.63
C ASP A 271 -9.56 -2.36 31.51
N ALA A 272 -8.53 -1.61 31.88
CA ALA A 272 -7.58 -1.03 30.93
C ALA A 272 -6.78 -2.10 30.18
N SER A 273 -6.30 -3.13 30.88
CA SER A 273 -5.57 -4.24 30.26
C SER A 273 -6.44 -5.04 29.28
N THR A 274 -7.72 -5.23 29.61
CA THR A 274 -8.71 -5.89 28.71
C THR A 274 -8.94 -5.06 27.45
N LYS A 275 -9.14 -3.75 27.58
CA LYS A 275 -9.30 -2.84 26.42
C LYS A 275 -8.08 -2.82 25.51
N LEU A 276 -6.87 -2.91 26.08
CA LEU A 276 -5.64 -2.98 25.31
C LEU A 276 -5.55 -4.31 24.54
N SER A 277 -5.89 -5.43 25.16
CA SER A 277 -5.99 -6.75 24.49
C SER A 277 -6.99 -6.72 23.33
N GLU A 278 -8.19 -6.15 23.52
CA GLU A 278 -9.18 -5.99 22.43
C GLU A 278 -8.65 -5.13 21.26
N ALA A 279 -7.96 -4.04 21.57
CA ALA A 279 -7.34 -3.18 20.56
C ALA A 279 -6.23 -3.91 19.79
N GLN A 280 -5.44 -4.72 20.49
CA GLN A 280 -4.40 -5.56 19.91
C GLN A 280 -4.98 -6.64 18.98
N GLY A 281 -6.12 -7.24 19.37
CA GLY A 281 -6.87 -8.16 18.51
C GLY A 281 -7.29 -7.52 17.18
N LYS A 282 -7.85 -6.30 17.22
CA LYS A 282 -8.22 -5.56 16.00
C LYS A 282 -7.02 -5.24 15.10
N LEU A 283 -5.87 -4.93 15.68
CA LEU A 283 -4.64 -4.71 14.93
C LEU A 283 -4.18 -6.00 14.24
N ASN A 284 -4.21 -7.14 14.94
CA ASN A 284 -3.83 -8.44 14.39
C ASN A 284 -4.76 -8.88 13.26
N ASP A 285 -6.08 -8.63 13.39
CA ASP A 285 -7.05 -8.89 12.33
C ASP A 285 -6.75 -8.05 11.07
N GLY A 286 -6.51 -6.74 11.23
CA GLY A 286 -6.13 -5.86 10.14
C GLY A 286 -4.82 -6.26 9.46
N LEU A 287 -3.84 -6.75 10.23
CA LEU A 287 -2.58 -7.30 9.68
C LEU A 287 -2.79 -8.61 8.92
N SER A 288 -3.77 -9.42 9.32
CA SER A 288 -4.13 -10.63 8.59
C SER A 288 -4.83 -10.31 7.27
N GLU A 289 -5.76 -9.35 7.26
CA GLU A 289 -6.40 -8.85 6.04
C GLU A 289 -5.38 -8.24 5.08
N LEU A 290 -4.40 -7.51 5.63
CA LEU A 290 -3.27 -7.01 4.86
C LEU A 290 -2.48 -8.15 4.23
N GLY A 291 -2.09 -9.17 5.02
CA GLY A 291 -1.40 -10.36 4.52
C GLY A 291 -2.14 -11.01 3.34
N ASP A 292 -3.46 -11.21 3.47
CA ASP A 292 -4.30 -11.73 2.37
C ASP A 292 -4.29 -10.80 1.15
N GLY A 293 -4.31 -9.49 1.37
CA GLY A 293 -4.17 -8.47 0.33
C GLY A 293 -2.83 -8.58 -0.42
N THR A 294 -1.73 -8.82 0.30
CA THR A 294 -0.41 -9.00 -0.33
C THR A 294 -0.35 -10.26 -1.19
N VAL A 295 -0.99 -11.35 -0.79
CA VAL A 295 -1.07 -12.58 -1.60
C VAL A 295 -1.80 -12.30 -2.91
N LYS A 296 -2.96 -11.62 -2.86
CA LYS A 296 -3.69 -11.22 -4.07
C LYS A 296 -2.86 -10.29 -4.96
N LEU A 297 -2.15 -9.34 -4.35
CA LEU A 297 -1.29 -8.40 -5.07
C LEU A 297 -0.12 -9.12 -5.75
N LYS A 298 0.44 -10.14 -5.09
CA LYS A 298 1.49 -11.02 -5.64
C LYS A 298 0.98 -11.86 -6.81
N ASP A 299 -0.19 -12.47 -6.66
CA ASP A 299 -0.78 -13.26 -7.75
C ASP A 299 -1.04 -12.37 -8.97
N GLY A 300 -1.54 -11.16 -8.75
CA GLY A 300 -1.73 -10.14 -9.80
C GLY A 300 -0.41 -9.66 -10.40
N SER A 301 0.63 -9.40 -9.60
CA SER A 301 1.95 -9.00 -10.11
C SER A 301 2.58 -10.11 -10.94
N LYS A 302 2.42 -11.38 -10.53
CA LYS A 302 2.89 -12.54 -11.27
C LYS A 302 2.15 -12.71 -12.59
N GLU A 303 0.82 -12.61 -12.59
CA GLU A 303 0.03 -12.66 -13.81
C GLU A 303 0.46 -11.55 -14.79
N LEU A 304 0.69 -10.33 -14.27
CA LEU A 304 1.19 -9.21 -15.05
C LEU A 304 2.61 -9.47 -15.59
N TYR A 305 3.49 -10.07 -14.79
CA TYR A 305 4.84 -10.46 -15.22
C TYR A 305 4.78 -11.49 -16.35
N ASP A 306 3.98 -12.53 -16.20
CA ASP A 306 3.85 -13.58 -17.20
C ASP A 306 3.25 -13.01 -18.51
N LYS A 307 2.18 -12.21 -18.41
CA LYS A 307 1.54 -11.54 -19.56
C LYS A 307 2.43 -10.52 -20.26
N SER A 308 3.26 -9.79 -19.51
CA SER A 308 4.26 -8.90 -20.09
C SER A 308 5.36 -9.66 -20.82
N GLY A 309 5.61 -10.93 -20.46
CA GLY A 309 6.51 -11.84 -21.16
C GLY A 309 5.91 -12.34 -22.47
N ASP A 310 4.66 -12.80 -22.45
CA ASP A 310 3.91 -13.12 -23.67
C ASP A 310 3.90 -11.93 -24.64
N PHE A 311 3.77 -10.71 -24.09
CA PHE A 311 3.79 -9.48 -24.85
C PHE A 311 5.19 -9.14 -25.41
N GLU A 312 6.25 -9.38 -24.64
CA GLU A 312 7.64 -9.27 -25.10
C GLU A 312 7.92 -10.18 -26.29
N GLU A 313 7.51 -11.46 -26.22
CA GLU A 313 7.67 -12.43 -27.30
C GLU A 313 6.90 -12.00 -28.56
N LYS A 314 5.67 -11.50 -28.40
CA LYS A 314 4.90 -10.95 -29.53
C LYS A 314 5.56 -9.71 -30.13
N ILE A 315 6.16 -8.84 -29.32
CA ILE A 315 6.93 -7.71 -29.84
C ILE A 315 8.13 -8.22 -30.64
N ASP A 316 8.84 -9.26 -30.19
CA ASP A 316 9.95 -9.85 -30.94
C ASP A 316 9.50 -10.38 -32.30
N GLU A 317 8.39 -11.11 -32.37
CA GLU A 317 7.81 -11.55 -33.65
C GLU A 317 7.46 -10.38 -34.57
N VAL A 318 7.00 -9.27 -34.00
CA VAL A 318 6.70 -8.05 -34.77
C VAL A 318 7.99 -7.41 -35.24
N ILE A 319 9.00 -7.26 -34.37
CA ILE A 319 10.31 -6.72 -34.72
C ILE A 319 10.90 -7.49 -35.91
N GLU A 320 10.92 -8.83 -35.85
CA GLU A 320 11.42 -9.66 -36.96
C GLU A 320 10.67 -9.41 -38.28
N LYS A 321 9.36 -9.19 -38.22
CA LYS A 321 8.53 -8.92 -39.41
C LYS A 321 8.67 -7.49 -39.93
N VAL A 322 8.90 -6.51 -39.06
CA VAL A 322 8.98 -5.09 -39.45
C VAL A 322 10.39 -4.60 -39.73
N GLU A 323 11.41 -5.26 -39.18
CA GLU A 323 12.82 -4.96 -39.40
C GLU A 323 13.21 -4.87 -40.90
N PRO A 324 12.75 -5.77 -41.80
CA PRO A 324 13.09 -5.66 -43.22
C PRO A 324 12.30 -4.58 -43.96
N ILE A 325 11.18 -4.07 -43.41
CA ILE A 325 10.27 -3.16 -44.12
C ILE A 325 10.94 -1.84 -44.54
N PRO A 326 11.69 -1.12 -43.69
CA PRO A 326 12.37 0.12 -44.12
C PRO A 326 13.29 -0.08 -45.32
N GLY A 327 14.04 -1.20 -45.35
CA GLY A 327 14.93 -1.51 -46.46
C GLY A 327 14.14 -1.80 -47.74
N ALA A 328 13.10 -2.62 -47.65
CA ALA A 328 12.23 -2.91 -48.78
C ALA A 328 11.49 -1.65 -49.28
N ALA A 329 11.03 -0.77 -48.38
CA ALA A 329 10.37 0.47 -48.71
C ALA A 329 11.30 1.46 -49.43
N GLU A 330 12.57 1.54 -49.02
CA GLU A 330 13.59 2.31 -49.73
C GLU A 330 13.82 1.76 -51.13
N GLU A 331 14.01 0.44 -51.27
CA GLU A 331 14.19 -0.20 -52.58
C GLU A 331 13.00 0.04 -53.52
N MET A 332 11.78 -0.02 -52.97
CA MET A 332 10.56 0.29 -53.72
C MET A 332 10.49 1.76 -54.12
N TYR A 333 10.78 2.69 -53.21
CA TYR A 333 10.81 4.11 -53.53
C TYR A 333 11.84 4.44 -54.60
N GLU A 334 13.07 3.90 -54.49
CA GLU A 334 14.09 4.04 -55.53
C GLU A 334 13.62 3.46 -56.86
N GLY A 335 12.97 2.29 -56.83
CA GLY A 335 12.37 1.65 -58.00
C GLY A 335 11.26 2.50 -58.62
N GLY A 336 10.38 3.07 -57.80
CA GLY A 336 9.31 3.97 -58.22
C GLY A 336 9.84 5.27 -58.82
N SER A 337 10.87 5.86 -58.21
CA SER A 337 11.56 7.04 -58.75
C SER A 337 12.21 6.75 -60.11
N LYS A 338 12.91 5.61 -60.24
CA LYS A 338 13.48 5.16 -61.52
C LYS A 338 12.39 4.91 -62.56
N LEU A 339 11.26 4.34 -62.15
CA LEU A 339 10.11 4.13 -63.03
C LEU A 339 9.52 5.45 -63.52
N THR A 340 9.26 6.40 -62.62
CA THR A 340 8.72 7.72 -62.98
C THR A 340 9.65 8.46 -63.93
N SER A 341 10.96 8.39 -63.69
CA SER A 341 11.94 8.91 -64.65
C SER A 341 11.83 8.20 -66.01
N GLY A 342 11.77 6.87 -66.03
CA GLY A 342 11.63 6.10 -67.27
C GLY A 342 10.33 6.35 -68.02
N ILE A 343 9.21 6.54 -67.30
CA ILE A 343 7.92 6.94 -67.87
C ILE A 343 7.98 8.38 -68.39
N SER A 344 8.65 9.30 -67.70
CA SER A 344 8.86 10.66 -68.20
C SER A 344 9.69 10.68 -69.49
N ASP A 345 10.75 9.88 -69.56
CA ASP A 345 11.56 9.72 -70.78
C ASP A 345 10.74 9.10 -71.92
N TYR A 346 9.96 8.05 -71.62
CA TYR A 346 9.05 7.40 -72.55
C TYR A 346 8.01 8.37 -73.12
N THR A 347 7.28 9.07 -72.25
CA THR A 347 6.22 10.01 -72.65
C THR A 347 6.80 11.19 -73.44
N SER A 348 8.00 11.65 -73.10
CA SER A 348 8.74 12.66 -73.88
C SER A 348 9.13 12.16 -75.27
N ALA A 349 9.54 10.89 -75.40
CA ALA A 349 9.86 10.28 -76.69
C ALA A 349 8.60 10.07 -77.55
N VAL A 350 7.49 9.64 -76.94
CA VAL A 350 6.19 9.52 -77.61
C VAL A 350 5.71 10.87 -78.13
N GLY A 351 5.79 11.95 -77.35
CA GLY A 351 5.42 13.29 -77.80
C GLY A 351 6.26 13.76 -79.01
N LYS A 352 7.58 13.55 -78.97
CA LYS A 352 8.46 13.84 -80.12
C LYS A 352 8.11 13.00 -81.36
N MET A 353 7.75 11.74 -81.15
CA MET A 353 7.34 10.86 -82.24
C MET A 353 6.00 11.32 -82.83
N ASN A 354 5.05 11.73 -81.99
CA ASN A 354 3.74 12.24 -82.41
C ASN A 354 3.90 13.44 -83.36
N GLU A 355 4.74 14.41 -82.99
CA GLU A 355 5.11 15.55 -83.85
C GLU A 355 5.66 15.10 -85.21
N LYS A 356 6.61 14.15 -85.21
CA LYS A 356 7.23 13.64 -86.44
C LYS A 356 6.30 12.81 -87.32
N THR A 357 5.38 12.07 -86.73
CA THR A 357 4.35 11.35 -87.48
C THR A 357 3.30 12.29 -88.08
N GLY A 358 3.04 13.45 -87.47
CA GLY A 358 2.24 14.51 -88.07
C GLY A 358 2.89 15.07 -89.34
N GLU A 359 4.18 15.43 -89.27
CA GLU A 359 4.96 15.86 -90.44
C GLU A 359 4.95 14.80 -91.55
N MET A 360 5.07 13.52 -91.17
CA MET A 360 5.07 12.40 -92.10
C MET A 360 3.72 12.20 -92.79
N LYS A 361 2.61 12.29 -92.04
CA LYS A 361 1.23 12.22 -92.55
C LYS A 361 0.97 13.30 -93.60
N ASP A 362 1.35 14.54 -93.30
CA ASP A 362 1.25 15.65 -94.26
C ASP A 362 2.09 15.42 -95.51
N GLY A 363 3.29 14.84 -95.36
CA GLY A 363 4.17 14.49 -96.47
C GLY A 363 3.59 13.39 -97.36
N ALA A 364 3.07 12.31 -96.75
CA ALA A 364 2.47 11.19 -97.47
C ALA A 364 1.22 11.62 -98.25
N LYS A 365 0.35 12.43 -97.63
CA LYS A 365 -0.81 13.01 -98.30
C LYS A 365 -0.45 13.88 -99.49
N LYS A 366 0.50 14.82 -99.34
CA LYS A 366 0.99 15.65 -100.45
C LYS A 366 1.53 14.81 -101.60
N LEU A 367 2.20 13.71 -101.27
CA LEU A 367 2.75 12.79 -102.25
C LEU A 367 1.65 12.02 -102.98
N HIS A 368 0.63 11.55 -102.26
CA HIS A 368 -0.55 10.93 -102.83
C HIS A 368 -1.33 11.89 -103.74
N ASP A 369 -1.67 13.08 -103.25
CA ASP A 369 -2.34 14.13 -104.02
C ASP A 369 -1.57 14.44 -105.32
N GLY A 370 -0.24 14.61 -105.23
CA GLY A 370 0.62 14.84 -106.40
C GLY A 370 0.63 13.66 -107.39
N SER A 371 0.57 12.42 -106.90
CA SER A 371 0.46 11.24 -107.77
C SER A 371 -0.90 11.13 -108.47
N VAL A 372 -1.98 11.53 -107.80
CA VAL A 372 -3.34 11.60 -108.39
C VAL A 372 -3.37 12.67 -109.48
N GLU A 373 -2.83 13.86 -109.22
CA GLU A 373 -2.72 14.93 -110.20
C GLU A 373 -1.92 14.49 -111.43
N LEU A 374 -0.79 13.82 -111.20
CA LEU A 374 0.07 13.30 -112.27
C LEU A 374 -0.65 12.23 -113.10
N ASP A 375 -1.28 11.24 -112.44
CA ASP A 375 -2.01 10.17 -113.10
C ASP A 375 -3.17 10.71 -113.96
N ASN A 376 -3.87 11.73 -113.46
CA ASN A 376 -4.90 12.45 -114.21
C ASN A 376 -4.32 13.22 -115.40
N GLY A 377 -3.21 13.92 -115.22
CA GLY A 377 -2.50 14.64 -116.29
C GLY A 377 -2.03 13.70 -117.41
N LEU A 378 -1.57 12.51 -117.04
CA LEU A 378 -1.16 11.47 -117.98
C LEU A 378 -2.31 10.80 -118.71
N GLY A 379 -3.48 10.68 -118.06
CA GLY A 379 -4.72 10.30 -118.75
C GLY A 379 -5.04 11.27 -119.89
N LYS A 380 -4.99 12.59 -119.61
CA LYS A 380 -5.18 13.62 -120.64
C LYS A 380 -4.11 13.58 -121.73
N LEU A 381 -2.85 13.30 -121.37
CA LEU A 381 -1.76 13.13 -122.33
C LEU A 381 -2.03 11.96 -123.27
N LYS A 382 -2.42 10.81 -122.73
CA LYS A 382 -2.79 9.61 -123.51
C LYS A 382 -3.97 9.90 -124.43
N ASP A 383 -5.01 10.58 -123.95
CA ASP A 383 -6.15 10.97 -124.79
C ASP A 383 -5.70 11.91 -125.92
N ALA A 384 -4.80 12.85 -125.64
CA ALA A 384 -4.23 13.74 -126.64
C ALA A 384 -3.36 12.98 -127.67
N THR A 385 -2.59 11.95 -127.27
CA THR A 385 -1.82 11.12 -128.21
C THR A 385 -2.74 10.26 -129.08
N VAL A 386 -3.84 9.73 -128.52
CA VAL A 386 -4.88 9.03 -129.28
C VAL A 386 -5.51 9.98 -130.31
N GLN A 387 -5.93 11.17 -129.89
CA GLN A 387 -6.52 12.17 -130.79
C GLN A 387 -5.53 12.64 -131.87
N LEU A 388 -4.24 12.82 -131.51
CA LEU A 388 -3.20 13.17 -132.47
C LEU A 388 -2.95 12.05 -133.49
N ARG A 389 -2.98 10.78 -133.05
CA ARG A 389 -2.92 9.61 -133.94
C ARG A 389 -4.11 9.58 -134.89
N GLU A 390 -5.32 9.74 -134.38
CA GLU A 390 -6.55 9.77 -135.19
C GLU A 390 -6.56 10.94 -136.18
N GLY A 391 -6.14 12.13 -135.75
CA GLY A 391 -6.00 13.30 -136.63
C GLY A 391 -4.94 13.10 -137.72
N SER A 392 -3.81 12.50 -137.37
CA SER A 392 -2.74 12.17 -138.33
C SER A 392 -3.14 11.09 -139.33
N SER A 393 -4.04 10.17 -138.96
CA SER A 393 -4.60 9.19 -139.90
C SER A 393 -5.55 9.84 -140.93
N LYS A 394 -6.06 11.06 -140.67
CA LYS A 394 -6.96 11.83 -141.54
C LYS A 394 -6.23 12.83 -142.45
N LEU A 395 -4.88 12.88 -142.40
CA LEU A 395 -4.03 13.93 -142.97
C LEU A 395 -3.76 13.79 -144.49
N SER A 396 -4.79 13.95 -145.33
CA SER A 396 -4.67 13.95 -146.80
C SER A 396 -4.35 15.32 -147.45
N LYS A 397 -4.06 16.38 -146.66
CA LYS A 397 -3.79 17.76 -147.12
C LYS A 397 -2.49 18.32 -146.50
N ILE A 398 -1.35 17.96 -147.09
CA ILE A 398 -0.03 17.93 -146.42
C ILE A 398 0.74 19.26 -146.38
N ASP A 399 0.58 20.16 -147.35
CA ASP A 399 1.53 21.29 -147.45
C ASP A 399 1.26 22.44 -146.46
N GLU A 400 0.06 22.54 -145.87
CA GLU A 400 -0.32 23.68 -145.00
C GLU A 400 -0.18 23.41 -143.49
N MET A 401 0.01 22.17 -143.04
CA MET A 401 -0.06 21.80 -141.60
C MET A 401 1.26 21.27 -140.98
N LYS A 402 2.33 21.19 -141.78
CA LYS A 402 3.60 20.56 -141.39
C LYS A 402 4.35 21.30 -140.27
N GLU A 403 4.46 22.62 -140.39
CA GLU A 403 5.13 23.49 -139.39
C GLU A 403 4.44 23.40 -138.02
N GLU A 404 3.10 23.47 -138.01
CA GLU A 404 2.29 23.41 -136.79
C GLU A 404 2.36 22.03 -136.11
N ALA A 405 2.39 20.94 -136.88
CA ALA A 405 2.55 19.59 -136.34
C ALA A 405 3.93 19.37 -135.69
N LEU A 406 5.01 19.84 -136.32
CA LEU A 406 6.36 19.77 -135.77
C LEU A 406 6.52 20.63 -134.51
N LYS A 407 5.88 21.81 -134.48
CA LYS A 407 5.82 22.66 -133.29
C LYS A 407 5.11 21.97 -132.12
N LYS A 408 3.93 21.39 -132.34
CA LYS A 408 3.19 20.64 -131.30
C LYS A 408 3.95 19.41 -130.80
N LEU A 409 4.66 18.69 -131.66
CA LEU A 409 5.52 17.58 -131.25
C LEU A 409 6.71 18.05 -130.40
N SER A 410 7.29 19.21 -130.72
CA SER A 410 8.38 19.81 -129.95
C SER A 410 7.92 20.28 -128.56
N GLU A 411 6.75 20.92 -128.48
CA GLU A 411 6.12 21.31 -127.21
C GLU A 411 5.79 20.07 -126.35
N LEU A 412 5.23 19.03 -126.97
CA LEU A 412 4.95 17.74 -126.34
C LEU A 412 6.24 17.12 -125.76
N LYS A 413 7.34 17.12 -126.53
CA LYS A 413 8.64 16.59 -126.08
C LYS A 413 9.19 17.37 -124.90
N SER A 414 9.09 18.70 -124.94
CA SER A 414 9.50 19.53 -123.82
C SER A 414 8.68 19.17 -122.56
N GLY A 415 7.36 18.99 -122.69
CA GLY A 415 6.50 18.58 -121.59
C GLY A 415 6.84 17.19 -121.03
N ILE A 416 7.11 16.21 -121.89
CA ILE A 416 7.55 14.86 -121.47
C ILE A 416 8.94 14.90 -120.83
N GLY A 417 9.86 15.72 -121.32
CA GLY A 417 11.17 15.92 -120.70
C GLY A 417 11.07 16.52 -119.30
N GLN A 418 10.18 17.51 -119.11
CA GLN A 418 9.86 18.06 -117.78
C GLN A 418 9.25 17.00 -116.86
N LEU A 419 8.35 16.16 -117.39
CA LEU A 419 7.77 15.06 -116.65
C LEU A 419 8.80 14.01 -116.25
N SER A 420 9.70 13.59 -117.14
CA SER A 420 10.80 12.67 -116.82
C SER A 420 11.68 13.25 -115.70
N ALA A 421 12.04 14.54 -115.79
CA ALA A 421 12.78 15.20 -114.72
C ALA A 421 12.00 15.26 -113.40
N GLY A 422 10.68 15.44 -113.46
CA GLY A 422 9.78 15.36 -112.30
C GLY A 422 9.71 13.96 -111.70
N ALA A 423 9.60 12.92 -112.52
CA ALA A 423 9.59 11.52 -112.13
C ALA A 423 10.89 11.12 -111.43
N HIS A 424 12.05 11.54 -111.95
CA HIS A 424 13.34 11.31 -111.29
C HIS A 424 13.48 12.06 -109.95
N LYS A 425 12.95 13.28 -109.85
CA LYS A 425 12.90 14.00 -108.56
C LYS A 425 12.01 13.27 -107.55
N LEU A 426 10.89 12.72 -108.02
CA LEU A 426 9.95 11.97 -107.20
C LEU A 426 10.55 10.63 -106.74
N GLU A 427 11.23 9.92 -107.64
CA GLU A 427 12.00 8.70 -107.35
C GLU A 427 13.07 8.97 -106.27
N ALA A 428 13.85 10.06 -106.42
CA ALA A 428 14.83 10.46 -105.43
C ALA A 428 14.20 10.84 -104.08
N GLY A 429 13.01 11.47 -104.11
CA GLY A 429 12.21 11.76 -102.92
C GLY A 429 11.70 10.48 -102.23
N ALA A 430 11.16 9.54 -103.00
CA ALA A 430 10.70 8.24 -102.53
C ALA A 430 11.85 7.41 -101.93
N ALA A 431 13.03 7.41 -102.54
CA ALA A 431 14.21 6.72 -102.01
C ALA A 431 14.66 7.33 -100.67
N LYS A 432 14.64 8.66 -100.54
CA LYS A 432 14.94 9.33 -99.26
C LYS A 432 13.87 9.04 -98.19
N ALA A 433 12.59 9.02 -98.58
CA ALA A 433 11.50 8.66 -97.68
C ALA A 433 11.65 7.20 -97.20
N TYR A 434 11.97 6.28 -98.10
CA TYR A 434 12.26 4.88 -97.78
C TYR A 434 13.44 4.74 -96.81
N GLU A 435 14.54 5.45 -97.05
CA GLU A 435 15.69 5.46 -96.12
C GLU A 435 15.30 6.03 -94.75
N GLY A 436 14.51 7.11 -94.73
CA GLY A 436 13.96 7.70 -93.52
C GLY A 436 13.05 6.73 -92.75
N ALA A 437 12.18 6.01 -93.44
CA ALA A 437 11.30 5.02 -92.85
C ALA A 437 12.07 3.81 -92.28
N ASN A 438 13.15 3.38 -92.93
CA ASN A 438 14.01 2.33 -92.36
C ASN A 438 14.73 2.79 -91.09
N LYS A 439 15.22 4.05 -91.06
CA LYS A 439 15.80 4.62 -89.85
C LYS A 439 14.77 4.76 -88.73
N LEU A 440 13.55 5.16 -89.08
CA LEU A 440 12.43 5.24 -88.14
C LEU A 440 12.07 3.85 -87.58
N ALA A 441 11.92 2.84 -88.44
CA ALA A 441 11.63 1.47 -88.01
C ALA A 441 12.74 0.90 -87.11
N ALA A 442 14.01 1.19 -87.41
CA ALA A 442 15.13 0.80 -86.55
C ALA A 442 15.10 1.51 -85.19
N GLY A 443 14.83 2.83 -85.17
CA GLY A 443 14.72 3.60 -83.94
C GLY A 443 13.52 3.20 -83.08
N GLU A 444 12.40 2.86 -83.72
CA GLU A 444 11.23 2.29 -83.05
C GLU A 444 11.58 0.92 -82.44
N GLY A 445 12.28 0.04 -83.16
CA GLY A 445 12.67 -1.27 -82.64
C GLY A 445 13.57 -1.16 -81.39
N GLU A 446 14.47 -0.18 -81.36
CA GLU A 446 15.27 0.16 -80.17
C GLU A 446 14.39 0.69 -79.03
N PHE A 447 13.46 1.60 -79.34
CA PHE A 447 12.49 2.13 -78.38
C PHE A 447 11.64 1.02 -77.75
N ASN A 448 11.05 0.14 -78.55
CA ASN A 448 10.25 -0.98 -78.09
C ASN A 448 11.07 -1.93 -77.21
N SER A 449 12.33 -2.21 -77.59
CA SER A 449 13.23 -3.03 -76.77
C SER A 449 13.51 -2.40 -75.40
N ASN A 450 13.78 -1.09 -75.37
CA ASN A 450 14.00 -0.35 -74.12
C ASN A 450 12.73 -0.29 -73.27
N PHE A 451 11.55 -0.12 -73.90
CA PHE A 451 10.27 -0.13 -73.22
C PHE A 451 9.94 -1.50 -72.61
N GLN A 452 10.17 -2.59 -73.33
CA GLN A 452 9.98 -3.95 -72.82
C GLN A 452 10.92 -4.25 -71.64
N ALA A 453 12.16 -3.75 -71.69
CA ALA A 453 13.09 -3.83 -70.55
C ALA A 453 12.58 -3.03 -69.34
N LEU A 454 11.98 -1.85 -69.56
CA LEU A 454 11.33 -1.08 -68.49
C LEU A 454 10.13 -1.83 -67.92
N ASN A 455 9.24 -2.36 -68.76
CA ASN A 455 8.09 -3.18 -68.32
C ASN A 455 8.57 -4.37 -67.49
N GLY A 456 9.59 -5.11 -67.94
CA GLY A 456 10.17 -6.22 -67.18
C GLY A 456 10.66 -5.82 -65.78
N LYS A 457 11.29 -4.64 -65.65
CA LYS A 457 11.68 -4.08 -64.34
C LYS A 457 10.47 -3.75 -63.46
N VAL A 458 9.40 -3.19 -64.03
CA VAL A 458 8.15 -2.92 -63.29
C VAL A 458 7.48 -4.21 -62.83
N GLN A 459 7.42 -5.24 -63.67
CA GLN A 459 6.85 -6.54 -63.30
C GLN A 459 7.62 -7.19 -62.14
N ALA A 460 8.94 -6.99 -62.09
CA ALA A 460 9.83 -7.50 -61.05
C ALA A 460 9.76 -6.72 -59.71
N MET A 461 9.08 -5.56 -59.65
CA MET A 461 8.87 -4.86 -58.38
C MET A 461 7.97 -5.70 -57.47
N ASN A 462 8.50 -6.12 -56.33
CA ASN A 462 7.75 -6.91 -55.35
C ASN A 462 7.08 -5.99 -54.32
N VAL A 463 5.87 -6.36 -53.95
CA VAL A 463 5.18 -5.78 -52.79
C VAL A 463 5.67 -6.54 -51.55
N PRO A 464 6.19 -5.85 -50.51
CA PRO A 464 6.53 -6.48 -49.24
C PRO A 464 5.31 -7.21 -48.69
N ASP A 465 5.52 -8.40 -48.14
CA ASP A 465 4.43 -9.13 -47.49
C ASP A 465 4.04 -8.43 -46.19
N LEU A 466 2.95 -7.65 -46.24
CA LEU A 466 2.38 -6.94 -45.09
C LEU A 466 1.26 -7.74 -44.40
N SER A 467 0.97 -8.97 -44.85
CA SER A 467 -0.15 -9.78 -44.35
C SER A 467 -0.05 -10.12 -42.85
N GLY A 468 1.17 -10.06 -42.29
CA GLY A 468 1.43 -10.25 -40.86
C GLY A 468 1.03 -9.08 -39.96
N LEU A 469 0.90 -7.86 -40.50
CA LEU A 469 0.64 -6.64 -39.70
C LEU A 469 -0.79 -6.58 -39.16
N GLY A 470 -1.77 -7.08 -39.92
CA GLY A 470 -3.18 -7.10 -39.50
C GLY A 470 -3.47 -8.03 -38.31
N ASN A 471 -2.61 -9.03 -38.09
CA ASN A 471 -2.76 -10.02 -37.02
C ASN A 471 -2.11 -9.57 -35.70
N ILE A 472 -1.46 -8.41 -35.67
CA ILE A 472 -0.89 -7.83 -34.45
C ILE A 472 -2.03 -7.24 -33.60
N ASN A 473 -2.83 -8.12 -32.99
CA ASN A 473 -3.84 -7.75 -32.02
C ASN A 473 -3.27 -7.90 -30.59
N VAL A 474 -2.31 -7.03 -30.26
CA VAL A 474 -1.82 -6.90 -28.89
C VAL A 474 -2.60 -5.83 -28.11
N GLU A 475 -3.61 -5.20 -28.72
CA GLU A 475 -4.46 -4.21 -28.05
C GLU A 475 -5.20 -4.81 -26.85
N GLY A 476 -5.66 -6.06 -26.97
CA GLY A 476 -6.25 -6.80 -25.87
C GLY A 476 -5.25 -7.07 -24.74
N ASP A 477 -4.05 -7.53 -25.07
CA ASP A 477 -3.00 -7.81 -24.09
C ASP A 477 -2.52 -6.52 -23.40
N LEU A 478 -2.32 -5.44 -24.15
CA LEU A 478 -1.98 -4.11 -23.63
C LEU A 478 -3.07 -3.55 -22.73
N LYS A 479 -4.34 -3.68 -23.11
CA LYS A 479 -5.47 -3.27 -22.25
C LYS A 479 -5.51 -4.09 -20.97
N ASN A 480 -5.28 -5.40 -21.05
CA ASN A 480 -5.23 -6.27 -19.87
C ASN A 480 -4.05 -5.92 -18.97
N ILE A 481 -2.84 -5.71 -19.51
CA ILE A 481 -1.66 -5.26 -18.77
C ILE A 481 -1.95 -3.90 -18.10
N GLY A 482 -2.53 -2.95 -18.83
CA GLY A 482 -2.90 -1.64 -18.29
C GLY A 482 -3.95 -1.71 -17.17
N ALA A 483 -4.98 -2.54 -17.35
CA ALA A 483 -6.02 -2.76 -16.34
C ALA A 483 -5.44 -3.46 -15.09
N LYS A 484 -4.62 -4.50 -15.26
CA LYS A 484 -3.93 -5.19 -14.16
C LYS A 484 -2.98 -4.27 -13.41
N ALA A 485 -2.24 -3.41 -14.13
CA ALA A 485 -1.41 -2.39 -13.48
C ALA A 485 -2.26 -1.40 -12.68
N GLN A 486 -3.44 -0.97 -13.17
CA GLN A 486 -4.37 -0.15 -12.40
C GLN A 486 -4.92 -0.88 -11.16
N GLU A 487 -5.28 -2.16 -11.26
CA GLU A 487 -5.73 -2.98 -10.13
C GLU A 487 -4.63 -3.12 -9.06
N ILE A 488 -3.39 -3.36 -9.47
CA ILE A 488 -2.21 -3.41 -8.59
C ILE A 488 -1.98 -2.05 -7.93
N GLY A 489 -2.04 -0.96 -8.71
CA GLY A 489 -1.90 0.41 -8.20
C GLY A 489 -2.98 0.75 -7.17
N GLY A 490 -4.23 0.37 -7.42
CA GLY A 490 -5.33 0.53 -6.47
C GLY A 490 -5.12 -0.28 -5.19
N SER A 491 -4.70 -1.54 -5.33
CA SER A 491 -4.41 -2.42 -4.18
C SER A 491 -3.27 -1.88 -3.32
N ALA A 492 -2.20 -1.38 -3.95
CA ALA A 492 -1.10 -0.74 -3.24
C ALA A 492 -1.52 0.56 -2.56
N GLN A 493 -2.42 1.33 -3.17
CA GLN A 493 -2.98 2.52 -2.54
C GLN A 493 -3.80 2.14 -1.28
N SER A 494 -4.58 1.07 -1.33
CA SER A 494 -5.27 0.53 -0.14
C SER A 494 -4.29 0.10 0.95
N ILE A 495 -3.21 -0.61 0.59
CA ILE A 495 -2.15 -0.97 1.53
C ILE A 495 -1.49 0.26 2.15
N GLY A 496 -1.22 1.30 1.35
CA GLY A 496 -0.69 2.57 1.85
C GLY A 496 -1.66 3.29 2.80
N LEU A 497 -2.97 3.16 2.59
CA LEU A 497 -3.99 3.67 3.52
C LEU A 497 -3.98 2.89 4.84
N SER A 498 -3.93 1.56 4.81
CA SER A 498 -3.75 0.72 6.00
C SER A 498 -2.42 1.05 6.73
N ALA A 499 -1.36 1.27 5.95
CA ALA A 499 -0.17 2.08 6.24
C ALA A 499 -0.39 3.19 7.25
N ALA A 500 -1.11 4.19 6.76
CA ALA A 500 -1.38 5.42 7.48
C ALA A 500 -2.28 5.16 8.70
N GLU A 501 -3.20 4.22 8.65
CA GLU A 501 -4.06 3.85 9.79
C GLU A 501 -3.29 3.18 10.91
N ILE A 502 -2.39 2.23 10.59
CA ILE A 502 -1.44 1.66 11.55
C ILE A 502 -0.58 2.78 12.15
N GLY A 503 -0.08 3.70 11.31
CA GLY A 503 0.66 4.88 11.79
C GLY A 503 -0.14 5.74 12.77
N LYS A 504 -1.45 5.94 12.55
CA LYS A 504 -2.35 6.64 13.48
C LYS A 504 -2.55 5.87 14.78
N ALA A 505 -2.70 4.55 14.73
CA ALA A 505 -2.80 3.71 15.92
C ALA A 505 -1.50 3.76 16.74
N ILE A 506 -0.34 3.69 16.07
CA ILE A 506 0.97 3.85 16.72
C ILE A 506 1.09 5.24 17.36
N ALA A 507 0.61 6.30 16.70
CA ALA A 507 0.63 7.66 17.26
C ALA A 507 -0.12 7.76 18.59
N VAL A 508 -1.22 6.99 18.76
CA VAL A 508 -1.95 6.89 20.03
C VAL A 508 -1.11 6.15 21.08
N LEU A 509 -0.44 5.05 20.69
CA LEU A 509 0.42 4.25 21.57
C LEU A 509 1.69 4.99 22.01
N SER A 510 2.24 5.89 21.17
CA SER A 510 3.44 6.70 21.48
C SER A 510 3.28 7.71 22.61
N GLN A 511 2.12 7.78 23.25
CA GLN A 511 1.94 8.51 24.50
C GLN A 511 2.46 7.73 25.73
N SER A 512 2.89 6.48 25.57
CA SER A 512 3.47 5.68 26.65
C SER A 512 4.89 6.16 27.02
N GLU A 513 5.15 6.33 28.32
CA GLU A 513 6.48 6.62 28.88
C GLU A 513 7.31 5.35 29.16
N ASP A 514 6.73 4.16 28.97
CA ASP A 514 7.40 2.89 29.22
C ASP A 514 8.48 2.58 28.16
N PRO A 515 9.74 2.28 28.55
CA PRO A 515 10.82 2.02 27.60
C PRO A 515 10.60 0.81 26.69
N ALA A 516 9.96 -0.25 27.19
CA ALA A 516 9.68 -1.44 26.38
C ALA A 516 8.54 -1.17 25.38
N ALA A 517 7.53 -0.41 25.77
CA ALA A 517 6.50 0.09 24.88
C ALA A 517 7.10 1.00 23.79
N GLN A 518 8.03 1.90 24.14
CA GLN A 518 8.71 2.73 23.14
C GLN A 518 9.57 1.92 22.16
N GLN A 519 10.21 0.84 22.63
CA GLN A 519 10.95 -0.07 21.75
C GLN A 519 10.02 -0.80 20.78
N ALA A 520 8.88 -1.32 21.26
CA ALA A 520 7.86 -1.95 20.41
C ALA A 520 7.28 -0.95 19.40
N ILE A 521 6.96 0.27 19.85
CA ILE A 521 6.47 1.37 19.01
C ILE A 521 7.46 1.73 17.92
N GLY A 522 8.76 1.78 18.22
CA GLY A 522 9.81 2.04 17.23
C GLY A 522 9.86 0.97 16.14
N ILE A 523 9.72 -0.31 16.51
CA ILE A 523 9.62 -1.43 15.56
C ILE A 523 8.36 -1.27 14.70
N LEU A 524 7.21 -1.00 15.33
CA LEU A 524 5.93 -0.80 14.64
C LEU A 524 5.97 0.38 13.66
N GLN A 525 6.62 1.50 14.05
CA GLN A 525 6.80 2.67 13.21
C GLN A 525 7.70 2.39 12.01
N GLY A 526 8.82 1.69 12.23
CA GLY A 526 9.72 1.28 11.15
C GLY A 526 9.01 0.37 10.14
N ALA A 527 8.27 -0.62 10.65
CA ALA A 527 7.49 -1.52 9.82
C ALA A 527 6.38 -0.80 9.03
N ALA A 528 5.57 0.04 9.68
CA ALA A 528 4.51 0.80 9.01
C ALA A 528 5.09 1.80 7.97
N ALA A 529 6.24 2.40 8.25
CA ALA A 529 6.94 3.26 7.29
C ALA A 529 7.44 2.46 6.08
N ASN A 530 8.06 1.30 6.29
CA ASN A 530 8.47 0.39 5.21
C ASN A 530 7.25 -0.06 4.39
N LEU A 531 6.15 -0.41 5.05
CA LEU A 531 4.86 -0.75 4.44
C LEU A 531 4.40 0.35 3.47
N GLY A 532 4.35 1.60 3.96
CA GLY A 532 3.89 2.75 3.20
C GLY A 532 4.83 3.13 2.05
N GLN A 533 6.14 3.04 2.26
CA GLN A 533 7.14 3.29 1.21
C GLN A 533 7.07 2.24 0.10
N ASN A 534 6.99 0.96 0.47
CA ASN A 534 6.85 -0.13 -0.49
C ASN A 534 5.55 0.01 -1.28
N ALA A 535 4.42 0.26 -0.61
CA ALA A 535 3.14 0.53 -1.26
C ALA A 535 3.18 1.71 -2.25
N ALA A 536 3.84 2.81 -1.88
CA ALA A 536 4.03 3.96 -2.77
C ALA A 536 4.90 3.62 -3.99
N GLY A 537 6.00 2.88 -3.78
CA GLY A 537 6.87 2.41 -4.87
C GLY A 537 6.13 1.50 -5.84
N ILE A 538 5.31 0.57 -5.33
CA ILE A 538 4.42 -0.27 -6.12
C ILE A 538 3.46 0.58 -6.96
N GLY A 539 2.80 1.57 -6.35
CA GLY A 539 1.87 2.47 -7.04
C GLY A 539 2.53 3.27 -8.17
N GLN A 540 3.74 3.77 -7.96
CA GLN A 540 4.52 4.49 -8.98
C GLN A 540 4.94 3.57 -10.13
N ASN A 541 5.35 2.34 -9.83
CA ASN A 541 5.66 1.33 -10.84
C ASN A 541 4.41 1.02 -11.67
N ALA A 542 3.28 0.74 -11.04
CA ALA A 542 2.00 0.50 -11.72
C ALA A 542 1.58 1.64 -12.66
N GLN A 543 1.79 2.90 -12.28
CA GLN A 543 1.53 4.06 -13.15
C GLN A 543 2.48 4.12 -14.34
N SER A 544 3.78 3.90 -14.11
CA SER A 544 4.80 3.89 -15.17
C SER A 544 4.54 2.78 -16.18
N ILE A 545 4.08 1.63 -15.69
CA ILE A 545 3.60 0.52 -16.52
C ILE A 545 2.45 0.99 -17.39
N GLY A 546 1.35 1.51 -16.81
CA GLY A 546 0.19 1.96 -17.56
C GLY A 546 0.50 3.02 -18.63
N ALA A 547 1.39 3.97 -18.32
CA ALA A 547 1.86 4.97 -19.27
C ALA A 547 2.65 4.34 -20.43
N SER A 548 3.52 3.37 -20.13
CA SER A 548 4.26 2.62 -21.14
C SER A 548 3.32 1.81 -22.02
N THR A 549 2.30 1.15 -21.45
CA THR A 549 1.28 0.41 -22.21
C THR A 549 0.48 1.31 -23.15
N GLN A 550 0.15 2.54 -22.73
CA GLN A 550 -0.49 3.54 -23.60
C GLN A 550 0.43 4.00 -24.73
N LYS A 551 1.70 4.32 -24.42
CA LYS A 551 2.67 4.69 -25.45
C LYS A 551 2.80 3.59 -26.50
N VAL A 552 2.93 2.34 -26.05
CA VAL A 552 3.03 1.17 -26.93
C VAL A 552 1.76 0.97 -27.77
N GLY A 553 0.58 1.16 -27.17
CA GLY A 553 -0.68 1.12 -27.90
C GLY A 553 -0.77 2.20 -29.00
N ASN A 554 -0.28 3.41 -28.72
CA ASN A 554 -0.25 4.50 -29.71
C ASN A 554 0.75 4.22 -30.85
N ASP A 555 1.95 3.73 -30.52
CA ASP A 555 2.97 3.33 -31.50
C ASP A 555 2.42 2.20 -32.41
N LEU A 556 1.64 1.26 -31.85
CA LEU A 556 0.95 0.22 -32.61
C LEU A 556 -0.27 0.73 -33.42
N GLN A 557 -0.97 1.77 -32.97
CA GLN A 557 -2.02 2.39 -33.77
C GLN A 557 -1.44 3.09 -35.01
N ALA A 558 -0.26 3.71 -34.90
CA ALA A 558 0.45 4.25 -36.05
C ALA A 558 0.73 3.15 -37.11
N LEU A 559 1.05 1.94 -36.65
CA LEU A 559 1.21 0.73 -37.47
C LEU A 559 -0.06 0.33 -38.24
N LYS A 560 -1.24 0.45 -37.64
CA LYS A 560 -2.52 0.20 -38.35
C LYS A 560 -2.72 1.18 -39.51
N GLY A 561 -2.23 2.43 -39.40
CA GLY A 561 -2.22 3.40 -40.50
C GLY A 561 -1.35 2.99 -41.71
N LEU A 562 -0.39 2.07 -41.53
CA LEU A 562 0.37 1.49 -42.64
C LEU A 562 -0.38 0.35 -43.34
N SER A 563 -1.31 -0.33 -42.68
CA SER A 563 -2.17 -1.33 -43.35
C SER A 563 -3.04 -0.68 -44.45
N SER A 564 -3.45 0.58 -44.27
CA SER A 564 -4.09 1.37 -45.34
C SER A 564 -3.17 1.64 -46.53
N MET A 565 -1.85 1.68 -46.34
CA MET A 565 -0.89 1.82 -47.44
C MET A 565 -0.66 0.51 -48.21
N ALA A 566 -0.99 -0.64 -47.61
CA ALA A 566 -1.14 -1.89 -48.38
C ALA A 566 -2.23 -1.78 -49.45
N GLY A 567 -3.27 -0.97 -49.21
CA GLY A 567 -4.27 -0.62 -50.23
C GLY A 567 -3.68 0.27 -51.34
N GLN A 568 -2.75 1.17 -51.04
CA GLN A 568 -2.03 1.95 -52.06
C GLN A 568 -1.06 1.10 -52.90
N LEU A 569 -0.58 -0.02 -52.35
CA LEU A 569 0.19 -1.03 -53.10
C LEU A 569 -0.66 -1.79 -54.13
N GLU A 570 -1.99 -1.74 -54.08
CA GLU A 570 -2.84 -2.19 -55.19
C GLU A 570 -2.63 -1.33 -56.45
N GLY A 571 -2.28 -0.05 -56.29
CA GLY A 571 -1.92 0.84 -57.40
C GLY A 571 -0.70 0.35 -58.20
N LEU A 572 0.22 -0.40 -57.57
CA LEU A 572 1.33 -1.05 -58.28
C LEU A 572 0.83 -2.20 -59.18
N ASN A 573 -0.22 -2.92 -58.78
CA ASN A 573 -0.82 -3.96 -59.62
C ASN A 573 -1.58 -3.35 -60.81
N GLU A 574 -2.29 -2.25 -60.58
CA GLU A 574 -2.93 -1.49 -61.67
C GLU A 574 -1.89 -0.96 -62.66
N LEU A 575 -0.78 -0.41 -62.15
CA LEU A 575 0.35 0.02 -62.97
C LEU A 575 0.98 -1.15 -63.76
N LYS A 576 1.21 -2.31 -63.13
CA LYS A 576 1.70 -3.51 -63.84
C LYS A 576 0.76 -3.91 -64.97
N GLY A 577 -0.55 -3.83 -64.74
CA GLY A 577 -1.58 -4.03 -65.76
C GLY A 577 -1.48 -3.00 -66.89
N GLY A 578 -1.39 -1.72 -66.56
CA GLY A 578 -1.25 -0.62 -67.53
C GLY A 578 0.04 -0.71 -68.36
N MET A 579 1.16 -1.07 -67.75
CA MET A 579 2.44 -1.28 -68.44
C MET A 579 2.38 -2.46 -69.42
N ASN A 580 1.64 -3.53 -69.11
CA ASN A 580 1.43 -4.63 -70.03
C ASN A 580 0.55 -4.23 -71.22
N GLN A 581 -0.50 -3.44 -70.99
CA GLN A 581 -1.32 -2.88 -72.08
C GLN A 581 -0.49 -1.99 -72.99
N LEU A 582 0.39 -1.18 -72.40
CA LEU A 582 1.28 -0.28 -73.13
C LEU A 582 2.37 -1.04 -73.90
N ALA A 583 2.87 -2.14 -73.35
CA ALA A 583 3.81 -3.04 -74.05
C ALA A 583 3.18 -3.64 -75.32
N GLN A 584 1.92 -4.06 -75.22
CA GLN A 584 1.17 -4.55 -76.38
C GLN A 584 0.94 -3.46 -77.42
N ALA A 585 0.62 -2.23 -76.99
CA ALA A 585 0.49 -1.09 -77.90
C ALA A 585 1.82 -0.76 -78.60
N SER A 586 2.93 -0.77 -77.87
CA SER A 586 4.29 -0.58 -78.42
C SER A 586 4.64 -1.65 -79.45
N GLU A 587 4.28 -2.92 -79.21
CA GLU A 587 4.49 -3.99 -80.21
C GLU A 587 3.68 -3.78 -81.49
N GLN A 588 2.45 -3.28 -81.38
CA GLN A 588 1.61 -2.94 -82.55
C GLN A 588 2.18 -1.77 -83.35
N ILE A 589 2.72 -0.77 -82.66
CA ILE A 589 3.40 0.38 -83.27
C ILE A 589 4.65 -0.07 -84.03
N ASN A 590 5.48 -0.94 -83.43
CA ASN A 590 6.63 -1.54 -84.09
C ASN A 590 6.27 -2.31 -85.35
N ALA A 591 5.18 -3.09 -85.27
CA ALA A 591 4.67 -3.80 -86.44
C ALA A 591 4.27 -2.82 -87.57
N GLY A 592 3.62 -1.71 -87.24
CA GLY A 592 3.26 -0.66 -88.20
C GLY A 592 4.48 0.06 -88.79
N ALA A 593 5.44 0.46 -87.95
CA ALA A 593 6.68 1.10 -88.38
C ALA A 593 7.50 0.17 -89.30
N SER A 594 7.51 -1.12 -89.01
CA SER A 594 8.19 -2.14 -89.83
C SER A 594 7.51 -2.38 -91.19
N GLN A 595 6.21 -2.11 -91.32
CA GLN A 595 5.47 -2.25 -92.58
C GLN A 595 5.66 -1.05 -93.52
N LEU A 596 5.92 0.14 -92.98
CA LEU A 596 6.04 1.38 -93.73
C LEU A 596 7.13 1.36 -94.83
N PRO A 597 8.35 0.82 -94.60
CA PRO A 597 9.34 0.65 -95.66
C PRO A 597 8.81 -0.14 -96.87
N ALA A 598 7.93 -1.13 -96.67
CA ALA A 598 7.41 -1.92 -97.78
C ALA A 598 6.53 -1.08 -98.71
N GLY A 599 5.65 -0.23 -98.17
CA GLY A 599 4.84 0.70 -98.98
C GLY A 599 5.68 1.73 -99.73
N LEU A 600 6.77 2.20 -99.11
CA LEU A 600 7.70 3.13 -99.75
C LEU A 600 8.61 2.45 -100.80
N GLU A 601 8.87 1.16 -100.68
CA GLU A 601 9.54 0.38 -101.72
C GLU A 601 8.60 0.13 -102.91
N GLU A 602 7.30 -0.13 -102.67
CA GLU A 602 6.28 -0.17 -103.75
C GLU A 602 6.20 1.17 -104.48
N LEU A 603 6.17 2.29 -103.75
CA LEU A 603 6.23 3.65 -104.28
C LEU A 603 7.49 3.89 -105.13
N LYS A 604 8.67 3.49 -104.64
CA LYS A 604 9.93 3.58 -105.38
C LYS A 604 9.88 2.76 -106.67
N GLY A 605 9.26 1.58 -106.64
CA GLY A 605 8.97 0.79 -107.84
C GLY A 605 8.10 1.56 -108.85
N GLY A 606 6.97 2.13 -108.39
CA GLY A 606 6.06 2.92 -109.23
C GLY A 606 6.70 4.17 -109.85
N THR A 607 7.52 4.91 -109.08
CA THR A 607 8.27 6.06 -109.61
C THR A 607 9.35 5.65 -110.62
N THR A 608 9.99 4.50 -110.43
CA THR A 608 10.94 3.93 -111.40
C THR A 608 10.24 3.55 -112.70
N GLU A 609 9.08 2.89 -112.62
CA GLU A 609 8.27 2.55 -113.79
C GLU A 609 7.79 3.81 -114.54
N LEU A 610 7.33 4.84 -113.82
CA LEU A 610 6.96 6.14 -114.36
C LEU A 610 8.16 6.80 -115.08
N SER A 611 9.32 6.86 -114.43
CA SER A 611 10.55 7.44 -115.00
C SER A 611 10.96 6.73 -116.29
N ASN A 612 10.94 5.39 -116.28
CA ASN A 612 11.22 4.57 -117.46
C ASN A 612 10.20 4.83 -118.58
N GLY A 613 8.91 4.91 -118.28
CA GLY A 613 7.87 5.25 -119.25
C GLY A 613 8.09 6.63 -119.87
N ALA A 614 8.43 7.64 -119.07
CA ALA A 614 8.66 9.00 -119.55
C ALA A 614 9.90 9.06 -120.47
N ASN A 615 10.98 8.34 -120.12
CA ASN A 615 12.18 8.22 -120.94
C ASN A 615 11.91 7.46 -122.25
N GLN A 616 11.08 6.40 -122.21
CA GLN A 616 10.64 5.69 -123.41
C GLN A 616 9.84 6.60 -124.35
N ILE A 617 8.91 7.39 -123.82
CA ILE A 617 8.17 8.38 -124.60
C ILE A 617 9.13 9.42 -125.20
N ASN A 618 10.02 10.01 -124.40
CA ASN A 618 10.95 11.03 -124.88
C ASN A 618 11.80 10.50 -126.05
N SER A 619 12.28 9.27 -125.93
CA SER A 619 13.06 8.59 -126.98
C SER A 619 12.23 8.30 -128.24
N ALA A 620 10.98 7.84 -128.09
CA ALA A 620 10.07 7.58 -129.20
C ALA A 620 9.73 8.88 -129.96
N LEU A 621 9.54 9.97 -129.23
CA LEU A 621 9.21 11.28 -129.77
C LEU A 621 10.42 11.95 -130.46
N GLU A 622 11.62 11.79 -129.91
CA GLU A 622 12.87 12.17 -130.59
C GLU A 622 13.04 11.48 -131.93
N LYS A 623 12.81 10.17 -131.96
CA LYS A 623 12.87 9.37 -133.18
C LYS A 623 11.81 9.83 -134.19
N ALA A 624 10.57 10.05 -133.75
CA ALA A 624 9.48 10.53 -134.59
C ALA A 624 9.80 11.88 -135.27
N MET A 625 10.35 12.84 -134.50
CA MET A 625 10.73 14.16 -135.03
C MET A 625 11.90 14.09 -136.00
N SER A 626 12.93 13.29 -135.70
CA SER A 626 14.09 13.11 -136.59
C SER A 626 13.67 12.48 -137.93
N GLU A 627 12.74 11.53 -137.90
CA GLU A 627 12.22 10.89 -139.12
C GLU A 627 11.35 11.88 -139.93
N ALA A 628 10.51 12.69 -139.28
CA ALA A 628 9.63 13.67 -139.93
C ALA A 628 10.36 14.88 -140.57
N ALA A 629 11.56 15.23 -140.10
CA ALA A 629 12.32 16.39 -140.60
C ALA A 629 12.93 16.19 -142.00
N SER A 630 13.01 14.95 -142.53
CA SER A 630 13.88 14.61 -143.67
C SER A 630 13.27 14.73 -145.09
N LYS A 631 11.94 14.72 -145.25
CA LYS A 631 11.09 15.19 -146.39
C LYS A 631 9.78 14.39 -146.36
N LEU A 632 8.74 14.99 -145.78
CA LEU A 632 7.46 14.32 -145.51
C LEU A 632 6.75 13.87 -146.81
N ASP A 633 6.78 12.58 -147.13
CA ASP A 633 5.97 11.93 -148.17
C ASP A 633 4.96 10.94 -147.55
N THR A 634 4.16 10.26 -148.38
CA THR A 634 3.16 9.28 -147.92
C THR A 634 3.77 8.09 -147.15
N SER A 635 5.01 7.70 -147.45
CA SER A 635 5.74 6.67 -146.69
C SER A 635 6.22 7.21 -145.34
N GLN A 636 6.63 8.47 -145.28
CA GLN A 636 7.00 9.12 -144.02
C GLN A 636 5.79 9.41 -143.13
N LEU A 637 4.61 9.64 -143.69
CA LEU A 637 3.37 9.72 -142.92
C LEU A 637 2.97 8.38 -142.28
N MET A 638 3.17 7.25 -142.98
CA MET A 638 3.00 5.93 -142.37
C MET A 638 4.00 5.72 -141.23
N LYS A 639 5.27 6.12 -141.39
CA LYS A 639 6.26 6.07 -140.30
C LYS A 639 5.94 7.00 -139.12
N LEU A 640 5.37 8.18 -139.38
CA LEU A 640 4.89 9.09 -138.35
C LEU A 640 3.69 8.48 -137.63
N SER A 641 2.76 7.85 -138.35
CA SER A 641 1.65 7.10 -137.77
C SER A 641 2.15 5.96 -136.88
N ASP A 642 3.11 5.16 -137.35
CA ASP A 642 3.77 4.10 -136.56
C ASP A 642 4.48 4.68 -135.32
N SER A 643 5.08 5.86 -135.44
CA SER A 643 5.73 6.55 -134.32
C SER A 643 4.71 7.10 -133.32
N LEU A 644 3.55 7.56 -133.77
CA LEU A 644 2.43 7.96 -132.93
C LEU A 644 1.78 6.74 -132.23
N VAL A 645 1.77 5.56 -132.87
CA VAL A 645 1.39 4.30 -132.21
C VAL A 645 2.38 3.94 -131.10
N LYS A 646 3.69 4.09 -131.34
CA LYS A 646 4.70 3.89 -130.29
C LYS A 646 4.60 4.92 -129.17
N LEU A 647 4.28 6.17 -129.50
CA LEU A 647 4.02 7.24 -128.54
C LEU A 647 2.79 6.93 -127.69
N ASP A 648 1.72 6.42 -128.29
CA ASP A 648 0.51 6.00 -127.58
C ASP A 648 0.75 4.79 -126.67
N ASP A 649 1.48 3.77 -127.14
CA ASP A 649 1.90 2.62 -126.33
C ASP A 649 2.77 3.07 -125.14
N ALA A 650 3.72 3.98 -125.38
CA ALA A 650 4.57 4.53 -124.34
C ALA A 650 3.80 5.46 -123.38
N ALA A 651 2.83 6.24 -123.84
CA ALA A 651 1.89 6.98 -123.00
C ALA A 651 1.00 6.05 -122.17
N GLY A 652 0.61 4.90 -122.73
CA GLY A 652 -0.04 3.81 -122.02
C GLY A 652 0.82 3.28 -120.87
N LYS A 653 2.08 2.92 -121.14
CA LYS A 653 3.04 2.46 -120.11
C LYS A 653 3.28 3.51 -119.02
N LEU A 654 3.35 4.78 -119.40
CA LEU A 654 3.53 5.87 -118.46
C LEU A 654 2.30 6.08 -117.57
N LYS A 655 1.10 5.93 -118.14
CA LYS A 655 -0.17 5.93 -117.40
C LYS A 655 -0.27 4.74 -116.44
N ASP A 656 0.14 3.55 -116.87
CA ASP A 656 0.18 2.36 -116.00
C ASP A 656 1.17 2.56 -114.84
N GLY A 657 2.34 3.13 -115.12
CA GLY A 657 3.33 3.50 -114.11
C GLY A 657 2.83 4.57 -113.13
N SER A 658 2.10 5.59 -113.61
CA SER A 658 1.48 6.60 -112.73
C SER A 658 0.32 6.06 -111.90
N SER A 659 -0.44 5.10 -112.43
CA SER A 659 -1.51 4.44 -111.70
C SER A 659 -0.95 3.55 -110.58
N LYS A 660 0.13 2.79 -110.84
CA LYS A 660 0.86 2.06 -109.79
C LYS A 660 1.51 2.99 -108.76
N LEU A 661 2.05 4.12 -109.20
CA LEU A 661 2.55 5.17 -108.31
C LEU A 661 1.43 5.69 -107.39
N ARG A 662 0.25 5.99 -107.93
CA ARG A 662 -0.94 6.41 -107.17
C ARG A 662 -1.39 5.35 -106.16
N GLU A 663 -1.41 4.08 -106.55
CA GLU A 663 -1.74 2.97 -105.63
C GLU A 663 -0.68 2.82 -104.53
N GLY A 664 0.60 2.97 -104.86
CA GLY A 664 1.70 2.91 -103.88
C GLY A 664 1.67 4.08 -102.90
N THR A 665 1.37 5.30 -103.35
CA THR A 665 1.21 6.47 -102.46
C THR A 665 -0.05 6.38 -101.60
N GLU A 666 -1.15 5.83 -102.12
CA GLU A 666 -2.40 5.59 -101.36
C GLU A 666 -2.15 4.62 -100.20
N LYS A 667 -1.52 3.48 -100.48
CA LYS A 667 -1.11 2.52 -99.44
C LYS A 667 -0.15 3.14 -98.43
N SER A 668 0.80 3.97 -98.89
CA SER A 668 1.74 4.66 -98.01
C SER A 668 1.04 5.69 -97.12
N GLU A 669 0.07 6.44 -97.64
CA GLU A 669 -0.74 7.39 -96.86
C GLU A 669 -1.58 6.66 -95.80
N ASP A 670 -2.25 5.57 -96.18
CA ASP A 670 -3.02 4.74 -95.25
C ASP A 670 -2.16 4.14 -94.12
N ALA A 671 -0.96 3.65 -94.46
CA ALA A 671 -0.02 3.11 -93.48
C ALA A 671 0.47 4.20 -92.51
N VAL A 672 0.81 5.38 -93.02
CA VAL A 672 1.23 6.52 -92.20
C VAL A 672 0.07 7.01 -91.32
N ASN A 673 -1.15 7.10 -91.85
CA ASN A 673 -2.33 7.51 -91.08
C ASN A 673 -2.57 6.59 -89.89
N LYS A 674 -2.56 5.26 -90.10
CA LYS A 674 -2.71 4.28 -89.01
C LYS A 674 -1.59 4.40 -87.97
N PHE A 675 -0.36 4.61 -88.41
CA PHE A 675 0.77 4.82 -87.51
C PHE A 675 0.62 6.10 -86.68
N THR A 676 0.30 7.23 -87.32
CA THR A 676 0.07 8.52 -86.64
C THR A 676 -1.09 8.43 -85.63
N ASP A 677 -2.18 7.75 -85.99
CA ASP A 677 -3.33 7.60 -85.09
C ASP A 677 -2.95 6.77 -83.84
N ALA A 678 -2.18 5.69 -84.02
CA ALA A 678 -1.67 4.88 -82.90
C ALA A 678 -0.71 5.67 -81.99
N ILE A 679 0.20 6.49 -82.56
CA ILE A 679 1.08 7.36 -81.76
C ILE A 679 0.29 8.45 -81.04
N THR A 680 -0.74 9.02 -81.68
CA THR A 680 -1.59 10.05 -81.07
C THR A 680 -2.35 9.48 -79.87
N GLU A 681 -2.88 8.27 -79.97
CA GLU A 681 -3.54 7.59 -78.86
C GLU A 681 -2.55 7.36 -77.70
N LEU A 682 -1.32 6.95 -78.01
CA LEU A 682 -0.26 6.76 -77.03
C LEU A 682 0.13 8.07 -76.31
N ASP A 683 0.27 9.16 -77.05
CA ASP A 683 0.57 10.49 -76.53
C ASP A 683 -0.58 11.01 -75.65
N SER A 684 -1.83 10.79 -76.05
CA SER A 684 -2.99 11.21 -75.26
C SER A 684 -3.11 10.50 -73.90
N ASN A 685 -2.59 9.26 -73.81
CA ASN A 685 -2.56 8.47 -72.58
C ASN A 685 -1.31 8.75 -71.73
N SER A 686 -0.27 9.35 -72.31
CA SER A 686 1.00 9.64 -71.66
C SER A 686 0.88 10.53 -70.39
N PRO A 687 0.06 11.60 -70.36
CA PRO A 687 -0.17 12.39 -69.15
C PRO A 687 -0.74 11.58 -67.98
N LYS A 688 -1.69 10.67 -68.26
CA LYS A 688 -2.30 9.82 -67.23
C LYS A 688 -1.29 8.84 -66.64
N LEU A 689 -0.46 8.24 -67.50
CA LEU A 689 0.62 7.35 -67.07
C LEU A 689 1.66 8.09 -66.21
N ASN A 690 2.03 9.32 -66.60
CA ASN A 690 2.96 10.14 -65.82
C ASN A 690 2.34 10.56 -64.47
N SER A 691 1.06 10.94 -64.43
CA SER A 691 0.33 11.23 -63.17
C SER A 691 0.33 10.02 -62.26
N GLY A 692 -0.06 8.84 -62.75
CA GLY A 692 -0.09 7.62 -61.95
C GLY A 692 1.28 7.19 -61.45
N ALA A 693 2.34 7.37 -62.24
CA ALA A 693 3.72 7.09 -61.83
C ALA A 693 4.20 8.04 -60.71
N ASN A 694 3.88 9.33 -60.83
CA ASN A 694 4.17 10.33 -59.78
C ASN A 694 3.38 10.02 -58.50
N GLU A 695 2.08 9.78 -58.60
CA GLU A 695 1.23 9.42 -57.45
C GLU A 695 1.74 8.17 -56.74
N LEU A 696 2.14 7.14 -57.50
CA LEU A 696 2.77 5.95 -56.94
C LEU A 696 4.09 6.30 -56.23
N THR A 697 4.95 7.10 -56.85
CA THR A 697 6.25 7.47 -56.27
C THR A 697 6.08 8.31 -55.01
N GLU A 698 5.11 9.20 -54.97
CA GLU A 698 4.73 9.97 -53.78
C GLU A 698 4.16 9.06 -52.68
N GLY A 699 3.30 8.09 -53.03
CA GLY A 699 2.82 7.09 -52.08
C GLY A 699 3.94 6.19 -51.54
N LEU A 700 4.90 5.80 -52.39
CA LEU A 700 6.08 5.04 -51.99
C LEU A 700 7.05 5.87 -51.15
N LEU A 701 7.15 7.18 -51.38
CA LEU A 701 7.91 8.11 -50.55
C LEU A 701 7.29 8.20 -49.16
N GLU A 702 5.98 8.38 -49.08
CA GLU A 702 5.25 8.39 -47.82
C GLU A 702 5.39 7.04 -47.10
N PHE A 703 5.38 5.92 -47.85
CA PHE A 703 5.64 4.59 -47.30
C PHE A 703 7.04 4.41 -46.75
N ARG A 704 8.06 4.81 -47.50
CA ARG A 704 9.44 4.85 -47.03
C ARG A 704 9.55 5.67 -45.75
N ASP A 705 9.07 6.91 -45.76
CA ASP A 705 9.22 7.83 -44.62
C ASP A 705 8.52 7.31 -43.36
N LYS A 706 7.31 6.75 -43.51
CA LYS A 706 6.60 6.12 -42.38
C LYS A 706 7.23 4.80 -41.96
N SER A 707 7.78 4.02 -42.89
CA SER A 707 8.43 2.74 -42.58
C SER A 707 9.69 2.92 -41.73
N VAL A 708 10.39 4.06 -41.83
CA VAL A 708 11.55 4.36 -40.98
C VAL A 708 11.20 4.32 -39.49
N LEU A 709 9.94 4.61 -39.12
CA LEU A 709 9.45 4.49 -37.74
C LEU A 709 9.60 3.05 -37.18
N PHE A 710 9.67 2.02 -38.04
CA PHE A 710 9.95 0.64 -37.60
C PHE A 710 11.35 0.45 -37.02
N LYS A 711 12.31 1.32 -37.35
CA LYS A 711 13.65 1.29 -36.74
C LYS A 711 13.62 1.67 -35.26
N ASP A 712 12.61 2.41 -34.84
CA ASP A 712 12.37 2.72 -33.43
C ASP A 712 11.55 1.64 -32.73
N PHE A 713 11.00 0.66 -33.44
CA PHE A 713 10.18 -0.41 -32.87
C PHE A 713 10.93 -1.29 -31.87
N PRO A 714 12.22 -1.63 -32.05
CA PRO A 714 13.02 -2.27 -31.01
C PRO A 714 13.11 -1.46 -29.70
N ARG A 715 13.02 -0.12 -29.77
CA ARG A 715 13.01 0.73 -28.57
C ARG A 715 11.76 0.49 -27.73
N LEU A 716 10.68 0.00 -28.32
CA LEU A 716 9.47 -0.42 -27.60
C LEU A 716 9.77 -1.51 -26.57
N LYS A 717 10.60 -2.47 -26.97
CA LYS A 717 11.08 -3.53 -26.07
C LYS A 717 12.00 -2.94 -25.02
N THR A 718 13.03 -2.20 -25.41
CA THR A 718 14.09 -1.75 -24.49
C THR A 718 13.68 -0.61 -23.56
N GLU A 719 12.79 0.29 -24.00
CA GLU A 719 12.35 1.47 -23.23
C GLU A 719 10.96 1.30 -22.64
N GLY A 720 10.15 0.36 -23.15
CA GLY A 720 8.80 0.07 -22.67
C GLY A 720 8.73 -1.23 -21.89
N VAL A 721 8.85 -2.36 -22.58
CA VAL A 721 8.54 -3.69 -22.02
C VAL A 721 9.57 -4.19 -21.02
N VAL A 722 10.86 -3.98 -21.27
CA VAL A 722 11.93 -4.37 -20.32
C VAL A 722 11.83 -3.57 -19.02
N PRO A 723 11.75 -2.22 -19.03
CA PRO A 723 11.53 -1.44 -17.81
C PRO A 723 10.22 -1.79 -17.10
N LEU A 724 9.17 -2.11 -17.84
CA LEU A 724 7.91 -2.66 -17.31
C LEU A 724 8.18 -3.94 -16.51
N ARG A 725 8.85 -4.93 -17.09
CA ARG A 725 9.17 -6.22 -16.46
C ARG A 725 10.06 -6.06 -15.25
N ASP A 726 11.05 -5.18 -15.31
CA ASP A 726 11.91 -4.84 -14.17
C ASP A 726 11.11 -4.15 -13.06
N GLY A 727 10.18 -3.26 -13.42
CA GLY A 727 9.24 -2.64 -12.49
C GLY A 727 8.32 -3.65 -11.80
N ILE A 728 7.83 -4.66 -12.54
CA ILE A 728 7.02 -5.76 -11.99
C ILE A 728 7.84 -6.65 -11.05
N LYS A 729 9.11 -6.92 -11.34
CA LYS A 729 9.99 -7.65 -10.41
C LYS A 729 10.21 -6.88 -9.11
N LYS A 730 10.55 -5.60 -9.19
CA LYS A 730 10.69 -4.73 -8.00
C LYS A 730 9.39 -4.65 -7.20
N LEU A 731 8.25 -4.67 -7.89
CA LEU A 731 6.94 -4.80 -7.28
C LEU A 731 6.81 -6.13 -6.50
N ASP A 732 7.17 -7.26 -7.12
CA ASP A 732 7.13 -8.57 -6.45
C ASP A 732 8.03 -8.61 -5.20
N ASP A 733 9.24 -8.07 -5.29
CA ASP A 733 10.16 -7.93 -4.16
C ASP A 733 9.53 -7.07 -3.04
N GLY A 734 8.94 -5.92 -3.39
CA GLY A 734 8.26 -5.04 -2.44
C GLY A 734 7.03 -5.68 -1.79
N ILE A 735 6.30 -6.55 -2.49
CA ILE A 735 5.17 -7.32 -1.94
C ILE A 735 5.67 -8.38 -0.95
N ILE A 736 6.79 -9.04 -1.25
CA ILE A 736 7.42 -10.02 -0.36
C ILE A 736 7.88 -9.36 0.94
N ASP A 737 8.54 -8.21 0.85
CA ASP A 737 8.98 -7.44 2.02
C ASP A 737 7.79 -6.96 2.85
N LEU A 738 6.74 -6.47 2.17
CA LEU A 738 5.49 -6.03 2.77
C LEU A 738 4.79 -7.16 3.55
N ASN A 739 4.64 -8.34 2.94
CA ASN A 739 4.05 -9.50 3.59
C ASN A 739 4.89 -9.95 4.80
N SER A 740 6.22 -9.94 4.67
CA SER A 740 7.13 -10.30 5.76
C SER A 740 6.99 -9.33 6.94
N GLY A 741 6.96 -8.02 6.68
CA GLY A 741 6.75 -7.02 7.72
C GLY A 741 5.37 -7.12 8.39
N ALA A 742 4.33 -7.46 7.64
CA ALA A 742 2.99 -7.68 8.20
C ALA A 742 2.95 -8.90 9.14
N ILE A 743 3.66 -9.99 8.78
CA ILE A 743 3.78 -11.20 9.61
C ILE A 743 4.53 -10.87 10.91
N GLU A 744 5.68 -10.19 10.83
CA GLU A 744 6.45 -9.81 12.02
C GLU A 744 5.63 -8.92 12.98
N LEU A 745 4.83 -7.99 12.43
CA LEU A 745 3.95 -7.14 13.23
C LEU A 745 2.87 -7.93 13.94
N LYS A 746 2.29 -8.91 13.24
CA LYS A 746 1.23 -9.78 13.79
C LYS A 746 1.79 -10.65 14.90
N ASP A 747 2.96 -11.24 14.72
CA ASP A 747 3.61 -12.08 15.74
C ASP A 747 3.96 -11.28 17.00
N GLY A 748 4.51 -10.08 16.84
CA GLY A 748 4.74 -9.16 17.96
C GLY A 748 3.44 -8.74 18.65
N GLY A 749 2.37 -8.55 17.87
CA GLY A 749 1.06 -8.22 18.39
C GLY A 749 0.39 -9.34 19.16
N VAL A 750 0.52 -10.59 18.71
CA VAL A 750 0.07 -11.79 19.45
C VAL A 750 0.81 -11.89 20.78
N LEU A 751 2.12 -11.64 20.81
CA LEU A 751 2.90 -11.66 22.06
C LEU A 751 2.42 -10.62 23.08
N ILE A 752 2.04 -9.41 22.62
CA ILE A 752 1.49 -8.38 23.50
C ILE A 752 0.12 -8.80 24.04
N ASP A 753 -0.76 -9.31 23.18
CA ASP A 753 -2.10 -9.77 23.56
C ASP A 753 -2.04 -10.87 24.62
N ASP A 754 -1.19 -11.88 24.42
CA ASP A 754 -0.98 -12.98 25.38
C ASP A 754 -0.48 -12.46 26.73
N ASN A 755 0.50 -11.55 26.73
CA ASN A 755 1.04 -10.99 27.96
C ASN A 755 0.01 -10.11 28.71
N MET A 756 -0.85 -9.38 27.98
CA MET A 756 -1.90 -8.56 28.60
C MET A 756 -3.01 -9.41 29.22
N LYS A 757 -3.37 -10.53 28.59
CA LYS A 757 -4.30 -11.51 29.18
C LYS A 757 -3.73 -12.09 30.47
N ILE A 758 -2.46 -12.52 30.46
CA ILE A 758 -1.77 -13.03 31.66
C ILE A 758 -1.72 -11.98 32.76
N PHE A 759 -1.40 -10.72 32.41
CA PHE A 759 -1.36 -9.62 33.37
C PHE A 759 -2.74 -9.36 33.99
N ALA A 760 -3.79 -9.29 33.17
CA ALA A 760 -5.18 -9.11 33.62
C ALA A 760 -5.60 -10.23 34.58
N GLU A 761 -5.34 -11.49 34.21
CA GLU A 761 -5.63 -12.66 35.05
C GLU A 761 -4.90 -12.61 36.39
N LYS A 762 -3.61 -12.24 36.39
CA LYS A 762 -2.82 -12.15 37.63
C LYS A 762 -3.22 -10.99 38.51
N LEU A 763 -3.62 -9.87 37.92
CA LEU A 763 -4.12 -8.71 38.65
C LEU A 763 -5.49 -9.00 39.26
N GLU A 764 -6.37 -9.69 38.53
CA GLU A 764 -7.66 -10.17 39.04
C GLU A 764 -7.46 -11.14 40.22
N GLU A 765 -6.49 -12.06 40.09
CA GLU A 765 -6.10 -12.97 41.18
C GLU A 765 -5.59 -12.20 42.41
N PHE A 766 -4.74 -11.18 42.21
CA PHE A 766 -4.24 -10.32 43.28
C PHE A 766 -5.35 -9.50 43.93
N LYS A 767 -6.29 -8.97 43.15
CA LYS A 767 -7.47 -8.27 43.67
C LYS A 767 -8.29 -9.22 44.54
N GLN A 768 -8.70 -10.36 44.01
CA GLN A 768 -9.56 -11.31 44.74
C GLN A 768 -8.92 -11.85 46.02
N LYS A 769 -7.65 -12.27 45.96
CA LYS A 769 -6.98 -12.92 47.09
C LYS A 769 -6.27 -11.95 48.02
N GLY A 770 -5.90 -10.78 47.53
CA GLY A 770 -5.15 -9.79 48.29
C GLY A 770 -6.06 -8.67 48.78
N ILE A 771 -6.57 -7.87 47.85
CA ILE A 771 -7.28 -6.63 48.17
C ILE A 771 -8.68 -6.91 48.72
N ASP A 772 -9.45 -7.79 48.12
CA ASP A 772 -10.83 -8.10 48.57
C ASP A 772 -10.82 -8.81 49.92
N GLU A 773 -9.83 -9.68 50.17
CA GLU A 773 -9.62 -10.28 51.50
C GLU A 773 -9.18 -9.23 52.52
N LEU A 774 -8.33 -8.28 52.13
CA LEU A 774 -7.91 -7.19 53.00
C LEU A 774 -9.08 -6.25 53.32
N ASP A 775 -9.88 -5.85 52.34
CA ASP A 775 -11.08 -5.03 52.55
C ASP A 775 -12.02 -5.73 53.54
N LYS A 776 -12.31 -7.03 53.34
CA LYS A 776 -13.12 -7.83 54.29
C LYS A 776 -12.58 -7.75 55.71
N LYS A 777 -11.27 -7.92 55.92
CA LYS A 777 -10.67 -7.80 57.26
C LYS A 777 -10.77 -6.38 57.82
N THR A 778 -10.65 -5.35 56.98
CA THR A 778 -10.82 -3.96 57.44
C THR A 778 -12.26 -3.62 57.83
N GLN A 779 -13.26 -4.42 57.44
CA GLN A 779 -14.65 -4.23 57.86
C GLN A 779 -14.89 -4.54 59.34
N GLU A 780 -14.01 -5.30 59.99
CA GLU A 780 -14.08 -5.63 61.42
C GLU A 780 -13.43 -4.55 62.31
N LEU A 781 -12.59 -3.69 61.74
CA LEU A 781 -11.86 -2.64 62.47
C LEU A 781 -12.77 -1.58 63.15
N PRO A 782 -13.92 -1.18 62.59
CA PRO A 782 -14.85 -0.30 63.28
C PRO A 782 -15.40 -0.89 64.58
N GLU A 783 -15.73 -2.19 64.59
CA GLU A 783 -16.22 -2.89 65.79
C GLU A 783 -15.12 -2.93 66.86
N PHE A 784 -13.89 -3.25 66.48
CA PHE A 784 -12.72 -3.24 67.36
C PHE A 784 -12.47 -1.84 67.96
N LYS A 785 -12.52 -0.80 67.13
CA LYS A 785 -12.35 0.61 67.56
C LYS A 785 -13.41 1.01 68.58
N GLU A 786 -14.69 0.71 68.33
CA GLU A 786 -15.79 1.02 69.26
C GLU A 786 -15.62 0.33 70.63
N ILE A 787 -15.09 -0.89 70.67
CA ILE A 787 -14.81 -1.61 71.93
C ILE A 787 -13.66 -0.97 72.70
N VAL A 788 -12.54 -0.68 72.03
CA VAL A 788 -11.36 -0.04 72.67
C VAL A 788 -11.69 1.37 73.16
N ASP A 789 -12.42 2.16 72.35
CA ASP A 789 -12.88 3.50 72.76
C ASP A 789 -13.78 3.38 74.01
N THR A 790 -14.71 2.42 74.03
CA THR A 790 -15.58 2.18 75.20
C THR A 790 -14.80 1.73 76.42
N MET A 791 -13.79 0.86 76.27
CA MET A 791 -12.92 0.45 77.38
C MET A 791 -12.12 1.62 77.96
N SER A 792 -11.60 2.49 77.08
CA SER A 792 -10.86 3.70 77.47
C SER A 792 -11.77 4.68 78.22
N GLU A 793 -12.99 4.91 77.72
CA GLU A 793 -14.02 5.69 78.43
C GLU A 793 -14.29 5.13 79.84
N LEU A 794 -14.54 3.82 79.96
CA LEU A 794 -14.77 3.17 81.26
C LEU A 794 -13.59 3.28 82.22
N SER A 795 -12.36 3.15 81.70
CA SER A 795 -11.16 3.28 82.51
C SER A 795 -10.98 4.70 83.06
N LYS A 796 -11.37 5.72 82.28
CA LYS A 796 -11.35 7.13 82.71
C LYS A 796 -12.49 7.46 83.68
N GLU A 797 -13.69 6.91 83.45
CA GLU A 797 -14.83 7.08 84.36
C GLU A 797 -14.56 6.43 85.73
N ASP A 798 -13.93 5.26 85.75
CA ASP A 798 -13.55 4.53 86.96
C ASP A 798 -12.13 4.89 87.41
N SER A 799 -11.77 6.18 87.40
CA SER A 799 -10.45 6.69 87.77
C SER A 799 -10.28 6.94 89.28
N SER A 800 -11.36 6.88 90.05
CA SER A 800 -11.35 7.12 91.49
C SER A 800 -12.28 6.18 92.25
N PHE A 801 -11.79 5.65 93.38
CA PHE A 801 -12.55 4.85 94.33
C PHE A 801 -13.35 5.72 95.31
N THR A 802 -12.91 6.96 95.56
CA THR A 802 -13.58 7.89 96.49
C THR A 802 -14.37 9.01 95.83
N GLY A 803 -14.19 9.19 94.52
CA GLY A 803 -14.70 10.30 93.71
C GLY A 803 -13.57 11.22 93.22
N THR A 804 -13.74 11.79 92.03
CA THR A 804 -12.84 12.81 91.46
C THR A 804 -13.59 14.11 91.16
N SER A 805 -12.85 15.21 91.07
CA SER A 805 -13.32 16.55 90.65
C SER A 805 -12.52 17.00 89.43
N GLU A 806 -13.02 17.97 88.65
CA GLU A 806 -12.38 18.41 87.40
C GLU A 806 -10.92 18.90 87.55
N ASP A 807 -10.55 19.41 88.72
CA ASP A 807 -9.19 19.91 89.01
C ASP A 807 -8.19 18.79 89.43
N PHE A 808 -8.63 17.53 89.45
CA PHE A 808 -7.85 16.40 89.95
C PHE A 808 -7.62 15.32 88.88
N ASP A 809 -6.35 15.01 88.62
CA ASP A 809 -5.97 13.77 87.93
C ASP A 809 -5.93 12.65 88.98
N THR A 810 -7.01 11.86 89.04
CA THR A 810 -7.17 10.83 90.06
C THR A 810 -6.83 9.46 89.51
N LYS A 811 -6.05 8.72 90.29
CA LYS A 811 -5.70 7.33 90.03
C LYS A 811 -5.91 6.54 91.29
N TYR A 812 -6.42 5.32 91.16
CA TYR A 812 -6.49 4.42 92.29
C TYR A 812 -5.96 3.03 92.01
N ARG A 813 -5.49 2.43 93.09
CA ARG A 813 -5.12 1.02 93.16
C ARG A 813 -5.65 0.42 94.43
N ILE A 814 -5.92 -0.87 94.37
CA ILE A 814 -6.37 -1.66 95.52
C ILE A 814 -5.26 -2.63 95.86
N ILE A 815 -4.87 -2.66 97.13
CA ILE A 815 -3.91 -3.61 97.67
C ILE A 815 -4.69 -4.51 98.62
N GLU A 816 -4.96 -5.73 98.17
CA GLU A 816 -5.56 -6.76 99.01
C GLU A 816 -4.48 -7.59 99.67
N LYS A 817 -4.65 -7.82 100.96
CA LYS A 817 -3.94 -8.82 101.73
C LYS A 817 -4.94 -9.92 102.08
N ILE A 818 -4.75 -11.10 101.52
CA ILE A 818 -5.64 -12.25 101.70
C ILE A 818 -4.94 -13.25 102.62
N LYS A 819 -5.63 -13.63 103.70
CA LYS A 819 -5.17 -14.63 104.66
C LYS A 819 -6.11 -15.81 104.75
#